data_AF-A0A418B969-F1
#
_entry.id   AF-A0A418B969-F1
#
_cell.length_a   1.000
_cell.length_b   1.000
_cell.length_c   1.000
_cell.angle_alpha   90.00
_cell.angle_beta   90.00
_cell.angle_gamma   90.00
#
_symmetry.space_group_name_H-M   'P 1'
#
loop_
_entity.id
_entity.type
_entity.pdbx_description
1 polymer ?
#
loop_
_entity_poly.entity_id
_entity_poly.type
_entity_poly.pdbx_seq_one_letter_code
_entity_poly.pdbx_strand_id
1 'polypeptide(L)'
;MVNLKGSGGKGGQKKKPGDFKRPKRKVGRKVVQSNVTNASIQSRRINMTEQSMLQDKSGAAVTHRNQTLQDILSKASHYNAHVRRDAMFSLKELIHMHPTTLVANIGVVLERMLQAMVDDEAIVREACVTTWKECFVSLASSKSENVIVPFAQLIQVYFCSGLTHIKPSVRDDVLRHINAVLDVPGFALLFAGALSSEECGRLLENFKDTITTKATTVHVKNSYSLFAEKAKAKQSQLQSSVLKGRFFAVEVVHKLLEAMDRATSIAAANAVTDQIALASCKSLLLVPRQQLVGWSPHREAIKGAQACNDLSWPAKAVSLLSPLLGLWMECHGDNSSKLPPTVLSHLILIVEASTIIIRVSKLQVDDPALKSLSQTFFSDFPRAPADVLSSGDTSSMHVWSALNLAIAQCGCNCLSGSNSTTMDGVLTRFVQSELETLATSDRQIAQGPSLLKGRLQLVTSLLERGDRPELLEAFTTLYMCSVPNSATFRVCSAFALQHLTHVFTATSRGKIEAMSWSMISKWMDRFGLYMLALVDATTHHDIFNSIFRVSMGVLSRMPTDVAASEHIESWANSVVAFFTPSTSPVWFGHLPWASQLEAVALLHHLPKYPPTFLRSLATCCKAQEISVDAKSFIIDIVSGQGSLNKFDRGALLSFYMSALFADGNDALCPQVCRLLNALNFGPTLSSILAPTLSKQSVEANTLALLMAFVVCLKSYASVSAKTSAMDKLPTPEVLKPHLITSLVQVLVDPKLDQFIPHVFEGMRYCNGVFLDVAARLAHDVKTSSMLLRMLREASLRKIVGLYHTDLTDLIDGIPATDEKRQLVNELKLVVVHA
;
A
#
# COMPACT_ATOMS: atom_id res chain seq x y z
N MET A 1 22.37 -59.29 70.15
CA MET A 1 23.18 -60.47 70.51
C MET A 1 24.60 -59.99 70.83
N VAL A 2 25.02 -60.16 72.09
CA VAL A 2 26.42 -60.33 72.60
C VAL A 2 27.42 -59.16 72.43
N ASN A 3 28.21 -58.71 73.41
CA ASN A 3 28.21 -58.76 74.88
C ASN A 3 29.35 -57.83 75.37
N LEU A 4 29.22 -57.28 76.57
CA LEU A 4 30.26 -56.60 77.34
C LEU A 4 31.15 -57.59 78.09
N LYS A 5 32.47 -57.32 78.18
CA LYS A 5 33.42 -57.62 79.29
C LYS A 5 34.83 -57.25 78.79
N GLY A 6 35.74 -56.61 79.49
CA GLY A 6 35.90 -56.22 80.89
C GLY A 6 37.40 -56.31 81.25
N SER A 7 38.00 -55.18 81.65
CA SER A 7 39.14 -55.01 82.59
C SER A 7 40.47 -55.79 82.44
N GLY A 8 41.59 -55.03 82.41
CA GLY A 8 42.73 -55.30 83.32
C GLY A 8 44.15 -55.19 82.73
N GLY A 9 45.01 -54.33 83.29
CA GLY A 9 46.47 -54.48 83.22
C GLY A 9 47.32 -53.20 83.18
N LYS A 10 47.84 -52.76 84.34
CA LYS A 10 48.84 -51.69 84.52
C LYS A 10 50.24 -52.11 84.03
N GLY A 11 50.96 -51.16 83.43
CA GLY A 11 52.35 -50.81 83.78
C GLY A 11 53.51 -51.68 83.28
N GLY A 12 54.24 -51.19 82.27
CA GLY A 12 55.61 -51.59 81.96
C GLY A 12 56.37 -50.45 81.28
N GLN A 13 57.18 -49.71 82.05
CA GLN A 13 57.99 -48.58 81.58
C GLN A 13 58.95 -48.99 80.45
N LYS A 14 58.79 -48.40 79.26
CA LYS A 14 59.81 -48.46 78.19
C LYS A 14 60.75 -47.26 78.31
N LYS A 15 62.05 -47.55 78.35
CA LYS A 15 63.17 -46.60 78.46
C LYS A 15 62.98 -45.36 77.56
N LYS A 16 63.22 -44.17 78.13
CA LYS A 16 63.14 -42.89 77.42
C LYS A 16 64.02 -42.95 76.15
N PRO A 17 63.48 -42.60 74.96
CA PRO A 17 64.28 -42.56 73.75
C PRO A 17 65.35 -41.48 73.88
N GLY A 18 66.60 -41.83 73.58
CA GLY A 18 67.70 -40.86 73.54
C GLY A 18 67.39 -39.71 72.59
N ASP A 19 67.70 -38.49 73.05
CA ASP A 19 67.24 -37.22 72.46
C ASP A 19 67.80 -36.98 71.04
N PHE A 20 68.97 -37.55 70.74
CA PHE A 20 69.60 -37.44 69.43
C PHE A 20 69.72 -38.81 68.75
N LYS A 21 68.89 -39.01 67.71
CA LYS A 21 68.99 -40.17 66.82
C LYS A 21 69.64 -39.76 65.50
N ARG A 22 70.86 -40.23 65.24
CA ARG A 22 71.53 -40.04 63.95
C ARG A 22 70.84 -40.91 62.88
N PRO A 23 70.33 -40.35 61.77
CA PRO A 23 69.74 -41.14 60.69
C PRO A 23 70.79 -42.09 60.09
N LYS A 24 70.42 -43.36 59.84
CA LYS A 24 71.33 -44.32 59.19
C LYS A 24 71.72 -43.81 57.79
N ARG A 25 73.02 -43.71 57.55
CA ARG A 25 73.61 -43.21 56.30
C ARG A 25 73.31 -44.20 55.17
N LYS A 26 72.34 -43.87 54.30
CA LYS A 26 72.04 -44.64 53.08
C LYS A 26 72.94 -44.12 51.96
N VAL A 27 73.76 -45.01 51.41
CA VAL A 27 74.67 -44.72 50.28
C VAL A 27 73.88 -44.20 49.07
N GLY A 28 74.38 -43.14 48.43
CA GLY A 28 73.75 -42.46 47.29
C GLY A 28 72.81 -41.28 47.61
N ARG A 29 72.41 -41.05 48.88
CA ARG A 29 71.64 -39.86 49.28
C ARG A 29 72.44 -38.91 50.17
N LYS A 30 72.42 -37.62 49.86
CA LYS A 30 73.01 -36.56 50.68
C LYS A 30 72.21 -36.44 51.99
N VAL A 31 72.88 -36.63 53.13
CA VAL A 31 72.26 -36.53 54.45
C VAL A 31 72.07 -35.06 54.79
N VAL A 32 70.83 -34.63 55.00
CA VAL A 32 70.52 -33.27 55.46
C VAL A 32 70.83 -33.19 56.95
N GLN A 33 71.64 -32.21 57.34
CA GLN A 33 71.97 -31.96 58.75
C GLN A 33 70.73 -31.45 59.48
N SER A 34 70.49 -31.87 60.73
CA SER A 34 69.23 -31.57 61.42
C SER A 34 69.09 -30.11 61.90
N ASN A 35 70.14 -29.31 61.75
CA ASN A 35 70.19 -27.89 62.07
C ASN A 35 69.91 -26.99 60.84
N VAL A 36 69.54 -27.57 59.69
CA VAL A 36 69.19 -26.80 58.49
C VAL A 36 67.72 -26.40 58.53
N THR A 37 67.45 -25.12 58.78
CA THR A 37 66.11 -24.55 58.62
C THR A 37 65.75 -24.49 57.13
N ASN A 38 64.70 -25.22 56.72
CA ASN A 38 64.24 -25.17 55.34
C ASN A 38 63.41 -23.88 55.11
N ALA A 39 63.95 -22.95 54.34
CA ALA A 39 63.31 -21.68 54.00
C ALA A 39 62.33 -21.76 52.79
N SER A 40 61.96 -22.96 52.33
CA SER A 40 61.00 -23.13 51.22
C SER A 40 59.57 -22.80 51.67
N ILE A 41 59.23 -21.52 51.73
CA ILE A 41 57.87 -21.04 51.99
C ILE A 41 57.14 -20.94 50.65
N GLN A 42 56.05 -21.71 50.48
CA GLN A 42 55.14 -21.58 49.34
C GLN A 42 53.82 -20.96 49.80
N SER A 43 53.54 -19.74 49.36
CA SER A 43 52.26 -19.07 49.59
C SER A 43 51.34 -19.26 48.38
N ARG A 44 50.09 -19.68 48.61
CA ARG A 44 49.03 -19.72 47.59
C ARG A 44 48.15 -18.48 47.72
N ARG A 45 47.83 -17.82 46.61
CA ARG A 45 46.89 -16.70 46.58
C ARG A 45 45.47 -17.22 46.87
N ILE A 46 44.76 -16.53 47.75
CA ILE A 46 43.33 -16.76 48.00
C ILE A 46 42.55 -16.00 46.90
N ASN A 47 41.82 -16.72 46.06
CA ASN A 47 40.92 -16.11 45.09
C ASN A 47 39.52 -16.04 45.70
N MET A 48 39.05 -14.83 46.00
CA MET A 48 37.66 -14.60 46.41
C MET A 48 36.75 -14.54 45.20
N THR A 49 35.52 -15.05 45.32
CA THR A 49 34.49 -14.90 44.30
C THR A 49 34.06 -13.44 44.21
N GLU A 50 34.03 -12.88 43.00
CA GLU A 50 33.61 -11.51 42.77
C GLU A 50 32.14 -11.31 43.21
N GLN A 51 31.90 -10.27 44.00
CA GLN A 51 30.56 -9.86 44.39
C GLN A 51 30.05 -8.80 43.38
N SER A 52 28.84 -8.98 42.84
CA SER A 52 28.26 -8.15 41.77
C SER A 52 28.26 -6.63 42.03
N MET A 53 28.36 -6.20 43.30
CA MET A 53 28.46 -4.77 43.67
C MET A 53 29.79 -4.10 43.27
N LEU A 54 30.84 -4.88 42.98
CA LEU A 54 32.18 -4.38 42.64
C LEU A 54 32.45 -4.38 41.12
N GLN A 55 31.51 -4.85 40.31
CA GLN A 55 31.65 -4.84 38.85
C GLN A 55 31.29 -3.45 38.30
N ASP A 56 32.20 -2.88 37.50
CA ASP A 56 31.93 -1.65 36.75
C ASP A 56 30.90 -1.96 35.66
N LYS A 57 29.69 -1.41 35.82
CA LYS A 57 28.57 -1.55 34.88
C LYS A 57 28.40 -0.29 34.01
N SER A 58 29.39 0.61 33.99
CA SER A 58 29.33 1.82 33.17
C SER A 58 29.17 1.47 31.68
N GLY A 59 28.12 1.98 31.05
CA GLY A 59 27.78 1.72 29.64
C GLY A 59 26.97 0.45 29.36
N ALA A 60 26.67 -0.39 30.36
CA ALA A 60 25.80 -1.55 30.19
C ALA A 60 24.32 -1.20 30.39
N ALA A 61 23.42 -1.84 29.62
CA ALA A 61 21.98 -1.73 29.84
C ALA A 61 21.60 -2.37 31.18
N VAL A 62 21.01 -1.58 32.08
CA VAL A 62 20.65 -2.01 33.43
C VAL A 62 19.24 -1.58 33.80
N THR A 63 18.60 -2.33 34.70
CA THR A 63 17.32 -1.94 35.32
C THR A 63 17.52 -0.90 36.42
N HIS A 64 16.43 -0.36 36.97
CA HIS A 64 16.48 0.54 38.14
C HIS A 64 17.15 -0.10 39.38
N ARG A 65 17.19 -1.44 39.45
CA ARG A 65 17.89 -2.20 40.49
C ARG A 65 19.34 -2.54 40.11
N ASN A 66 19.92 -1.87 39.10
CA ASN A 66 21.25 -2.10 38.57
C ASN A 66 21.53 -3.56 38.17
N GLN A 67 20.52 -4.25 37.61
CA GLN A 67 20.65 -5.62 37.13
C GLN A 67 20.89 -5.61 35.62
N THR A 68 21.94 -6.33 35.20
CA THR A 68 22.23 -6.56 33.78
C THR A 68 21.34 -7.67 33.24
N LEU A 69 21.29 -7.84 31.91
CA LEU A 69 20.60 -8.96 31.28
C LEU A 69 21.09 -10.33 31.82
N GLN A 70 22.40 -10.50 31.97
CA GLN A 70 22.98 -11.75 32.50
C GLN A 70 22.55 -12.02 33.96
N ASP A 71 22.53 -10.97 34.80
CA ASP A 71 22.04 -11.08 36.18
C ASP A 71 20.58 -11.57 36.20
N ILE A 72 19.74 -11.03 35.32
CA ILE A 72 18.32 -11.37 35.22
C ILE A 72 18.11 -12.81 34.73
N LEU A 73 18.80 -13.19 33.64
CA LEU A 73 18.69 -14.53 33.07
C LEU A 73 19.14 -15.61 34.08
N SER A 74 20.17 -15.35 34.88
CA SER A 74 20.60 -16.28 35.94
C SER A 74 19.53 -16.52 37.01
N LYS A 75 18.76 -15.48 37.37
CA LYS A 75 17.67 -15.55 38.34
C LYS A 75 16.42 -16.22 37.78
N ALA A 76 16.21 -16.16 36.46
CA ALA A 76 15.08 -16.81 35.79
C ALA A 76 15.07 -18.34 35.95
N SER A 77 16.22 -18.96 36.21
CA SER A 77 16.35 -20.42 36.46
C SER A 77 16.44 -20.78 37.96
N HIS A 78 16.14 -19.85 38.86
CA HIS A 78 16.26 -20.09 40.30
C HIS A 78 15.15 -21.04 40.82
N TYR A 79 15.44 -21.87 41.82
CA TYR A 79 14.46 -22.83 42.37
C TYR A 79 13.23 -22.16 43.01
N ASN A 80 13.40 -20.96 43.58
CA ASN A 80 12.30 -20.18 44.16
C ASN A 80 11.48 -19.43 43.09
N ALA A 81 10.18 -19.70 43.04
CA ALA A 81 9.23 -19.13 42.08
C ALA A 81 9.10 -17.60 42.17
N HIS A 82 9.15 -17.01 43.36
CA HIS A 82 9.09 -15.55 43.51
C HIS A 82 10.32 -14.87 42.88
N VAL A 83 11.49 -15.50 43.00
CA VAL A 83 12.73 -15.00 42.37
C VAL A 83 12.63 -15.09 40.84
N ARG A 84 12.09 -16.20 40.30
CA ARG A 84 11.86 -16.33 38.84
C ARG A 84 10.85 -15.32 38.32
N ARG A 85 9.74 -15.12 39.04
CA ARG A 85 8.72 -14.11 38.72
C ARG A 85 9.34 -12.70 38.68
N ASP A 86 10.10 -12.34 39.72
CA ASP A 86 10.74 -11.02 39.80
C ASP A 86 11.80 -10.84 38.70
N ALA A 87 12.46 -11.93 38.28
CA ALA A 87 13.33 -11.92 37.12
C ALA A 87 12.57 -11.62 35.81
N MET A 88 11.37 -12.19 35.61
CA MET A 88 10.53 -11.86 34.45
C MET A 88 10.11 -10.38 34.45
N PHE A 89 9.70 -9.83 35.60
CA PHE A 89 9.39 -8.40 35.68
C PHE A 89 10.62 -7.51 35.46
N SER A 90 11.79 -7.91 35.96
CA SER A 90 13.05 -7.20 35.71
C SER A 90 13.43 -7.24 34.23
N LEU A 91 13.18 -8.37 33.55
CA LEU A 91 13.38 -8.50 32.11
C LEU A 91 12.44 -7.58 31.33
N LYS A 92 11.16 -7.53 31.70
CA LYS A 92 10.18 -6.61 31.12
C LYS A 92 10.63 -5.15 31.24
N GLU A 93 11.05 -4.75 32.44
CA GLU A 93 11.57 -3.40 32.71
C GLU A 93 12.80 -3.08 31.85
N LEU A 94 13.76 -4.02 31.76
CA LEU A 94 14.97 -3.83 30.95
C LEU A 94 14.65 -3.63 29.46
N ILE A 95 13.72 -4.42 28.92
CA ILE A 95 13.30 -4.35 27.52
C ILE A 95 12.61 -3.02 27.21
N HIS A 96 11.80 -2.52 28.14
CA HIS A 96 11.14 -1.23 28.02
C HIS A 96 12.15 -0.07 27.99
N MET A 97 13.16 -0.11 28.87
CA MET A 97 14.17 0.94 29.00
C MET A 97 15.23 0.89 27.88
N HIS A 98 15.60 -0.32 27.43
CA HIS A 98 16.67 -0.54 26.47
C HIS A 98 16.29 -1.53 25.35
N PRO A 99 15.39 -1.17 24.41
CA PRO A 99 14.91 -2.04 23.33
C PRO A 99 16.01 -2.67 22.47
N THR A 100 17.11 -1.95 22.22
CA THR A 100 18.24 -2.44 21.42
C THR A 100 18.94 -3.64 22.04
N THR A 101 18.92 -3.75 23.37
CA THR A 101 19.49 -4.90 24.11
C THR A 101 18.73 -6.19 23.81
N LEU A 102 17.41 -6.10 23.63
CA LEU A 102 16.56 -7.23 23.25
C LEU A 102 16.93 -7.73 21.85
N VAL A 103 17.03 -6.83 20.87
CA VAL A 103 17.36 -7.15 19.48
C VAL A 103 18.70 -7.90 19.39
N ALA A 104 19.73 -7.41 20.10
CA ALA A 104 21.06 -8.01 20.09
C ALA A 104 21.13 -9.39 20.77
N ASN A 105 20.24 -9.68 21.73
CA ASN A 105 20.31 -10.88 22.58
C ASN A 105 19.05 -11.76 22.51
N ILE A 106 18.24 -11.62 21.45
CA ILE A 106 16.90 -12.23 21.38
C ILE A 106 16.93 -13.74 21.56
N GLY A 107 17.95 -14.44 21.05
CA GLY A 107 18.04 -15.90 21.15
C GLY A 107 18.09 -16.40 22.60
N VAL A 108 18.93 -15.77 23.43
CA VAL A 108 19.08 -16.15 24.84
C VAL A 108 17.86 -15.74 25.66
N VAL A 109 17.27 -14.59 25.32
CA VAL A 109 16.03 -14.12 25.96
C VAL A 109 14.86 -15.07 25.65
N LEU A 110 14.67 -15.44 24.38
CA LEU A 110 13.61 -16.35 23.95
C LEU A 110 13.77 -17.72 24.59
N GLU A 111 14.98 -18.29 24.65
CA GLU A 111 15.21 -19.59 25.28
C GLU A 111 14.73 -19.62 26.73
N ARG A 112 15.02 -18.56 27.51
CA ARG A 112 14.58 -18.47 28.91
C ARG A 112 13.08 -18.21 29.04
N MET A 113 12.50 -17.40 28.16
CA MET A 113 11.07 -17.11 28.17
C MET A 113 10.24 -18.33 27.79
N LEU A 114 10.67 -19.11 26.80
CA LEU A 114 10.00 -20.35 26.39
C LEU A 114 10.02 -21.41 27.50
N GLN A 115 11.09 -21.46 28.30
CA GLN A 115 11.13 -22.30 29.51
C GLN A 115 10.16 -21.79 30.59
N ALA A 116 10.14 -20.48 30.86
CA ALA A 116 9.24 -19.86 31.84
C ALA A 116 7.75 -19.95 31.46
N MET A 117 7.43 -20.07 30.17
CA MET A 117 6.07 -20.29 29.67
C MET A 117 5.47 -21.61 30.19
N VAL A 118 6.28 -22.65 30.34
CA VAL A 118 5.84 -23.98 30.81
C VAL A 118 6.22 -24.21 32.28
N ASP A 119 6.44 -23.14 33.04
CA ASP A 119 6.80 -23.23 34.47
C ASP A 119 5.67 -23.86 35.29
N ASP A 120 6.02 -24.60 36.34
CA ASP A 120 5.06 -25.24 37.23
C ASP A 120 4.17 -24.24 37.97
N GLU A 121 4.71 -23.06 38.31
CA GLU A 121 4.08 -22.06 39.16
C GLU A 121 3.34 -20.99 38.34
N ALA A 122 2.06 -20.79 38.65
CA ALA A 122 1.20 -19.87 37.89
C ALA A 122 1.70 -18.42 37.91
N ILE A 123 2.27 -17.98 39.04
CA ILE A 123 2.80 -16.62 39.18
C ILE A 123 3.95 -16.31 38.21
N VAL A 124 4.74 -17.32 37.84
CA VAL A 124 5.86 -17.17 36.90
C VAL A 124 5.32 -17.13 35.48
N ARG A 125 4.40 -18.03 35.13
CA ARG A 125 3.75 -18.07 33.81
C ARG A 125 2.99 -16.78 33.50
N GLU A 126 2.28 -16.23 34.48
CA GLU A 126 1.56 -14.95 34.33
C GLU A 126 2.53 -13.79 34.07
N ALA A 127 3.62 -13.69 34.85
CA ALA A 127 4.66 -12.71 34.61
C ALA A 127 5.32 -12.89 33.24
N CYS A 128 5.53 -14.14 32.81
CA CYS A 128 6.06 -14.47 31.49
C CYS A 128 5.14 -13.95 30.36
N VAL A 129 3.81 -14.14 30.43
CA VAL A 129 2.87 -13.59 29.44
C VAL A 129 2.99 -12.07 29.31
N THR A 130 3.06 -11.36 30.43
CA THR A 130 3.16 -9.89 30.39
C THR A 130 4.50 -9.42 29.81
N THR A 131 5.57 -10.16 30.07
CA THR A 131 6.92 -9.89 29.53
C THR A 131 6.98 -10.21 28.04
N TRP A 132 6.34 -11.32 27.63
CA TRP A 132 6.20 -11.76 26.25
C TRP A 132 5.50 -10.71 25.40
N LYS A 133 4.39 -10.15 25.86
CA LYS A 133 3.69 -9.04 25.18
C LYS A 133 4.58 -7.81 25.00
N GLU A 134 5.31 -7.40 26.04
CA GLU A 134 6.23 -6.26 25.96
C GLU A 134 7.33 -6.47 24.92
N CYS A 135 7.84 -7.71 24.78
CA CYS A 135 8.85 -8.04 23.78
C CYS A 135 8.35 -7.73 22.35
N PHE A 136 7.15 -8.19 21.99
CA PHE A 136 6.61 -7.94 20.64
C PHE A 136 6.30 -6.47 20.41
N VAL A 137 5.76 -5.76 21.41
CA VAL A 137 5.50 -4.31 21.29
C VAL A 137 6.80 -3.53 21.09
N SER A 138 7.86 -3.87 21.83
CA SER A 138 9.18 -3.23 21.71
C SER A 138 9.84 -3.51 20.35
N LEU A 139 9.74 -4.75 19.85
CA LEU A 139 10.27 -5.11 18.53
C LEU A 139 9.48 -4.49 17.37
N ALA A 140 8.15 -4.38 17.49
CA ALA A 140 7.32 -3.69 16.51
C ALA A 140 7.62 -2.19 16.46
N SER A 141 7.80 -1.56 17.63
CA SER A 141 8.15 -0.13 17.73
C SER A 141 9.52 0.18 17.11
N SER A 142 10.46 -0.77 17.19
CA SER A 142 11.80 -0.67 16.60
C SER A 142 11.91 -1.23 15.18
N LYS A 143 10.79 -1.63 14.55
CA LYS A 143 10.73 -2.23 13.19
C LYS A 143 11.73 -3.38 12.99
N SER A 144 11.92 -4.19 14.03
CA SER A 144 12.91 -5.27 14.10
C SER A 144 12.26 -6.65 14.27
N GLU A 145 11.08 -6.85 13.70
CA GLU A 145 10.28 -8.07 13.84
C GLU A 145 10.96 -9.30 13.20
N ASN A 146 11.76 -9.07 12.16
CA ASN A 146 12.45 -10.11 11.40
C ASN A 146 13.45 -10.94 12.23
N VAL A 147 13.92 -10.42 13.37
CA VAL A 147 14.93 -11.10 14.20
C VAL A 147 14.35 -12.34 14.89
N ILE A 148 13.01 -12.48 14.97
CA ILE A 148 12.34 -13.67 15.52
C ILE A 148 12.26 -14.83 14.51
N VAL A 149 12.31 -14.55 13.21
CA VAL A 149 12.12 -15.55 12.13
C VAL A 149 12.99 -16.81 12.30
N PRO A 150 14.30 -16.72 12.62
CA PRO A 150 15.14 -17.91 12.84
C PRO A 150 14.68 -18.81 14.00
N PHE A 151 13.92 -18.28 14.95
CA PHE A 151 13.45 -18.98 16.15
C PHE A 151 11.99 -19.46 16.02
N ALA A 152 11.31 -19.23 14.89
CA ALA A 152 9.89 -19.57 14.72
C ALA A 152 9.60 -21.05 14.97
N GLN A 153 10.45 -21.96 14.46
CA GLN A 153 10.33 -23.40 14.69
C GLN A 153 10.47 -23.74 16.18
N LEU A 154 11.44 -23.15 16.88
CA LEU A 154 11.64 -23.37 18.31
C LEU A 154 10.40 -22.94 19.11
N ILE A 155 9.87 -21.76 18.81
CA ILE A 155 8.65 -21.23 19.42
C ILE A 155 7.47 -22.19 19.16
N GLN A 156 7.30 -22.65 17.92
CA GLN A 156 6.26 -23.60 17.54
C GLN A 156 6.34 -24.91 18.31
N VAL A 157 7.53 -25.49 18.50
CA VAL A 157 7.72 -26.72 19.26
C VAL A 157 7.31 -26.54 20.72
N TYR A 158 7.71 -25.43 21.34
CA TYR A 158 7.32 -25.11 22.71
C TYR A 158 5.81 -24.86 22.84
N PHE A 159 5.17 -24.22 21.85
CA PHE A 159 3.71 -24.10 21.80
C PHE A 159 3.04 -25.46 21.69
N CYS A 160 3.50 -26.34 20.82
CA CYS A 160 2.99 -27.70 20.72
C CYS A 160 3.12 -28.45 22.05
N SER A 161 4.29 -28.43 22.67
CA SER A 161 4.54 -29.06 23.98
C SER A 161 3.65 -28.48 25.08
N GLY A 162 3.44 -27.16 25.06
CA GLY A 162 2.60 -26.45 26.03
C GLY A 162 1.12 -26.76 25.88
N LEU A 163 0.61 -26.83 24.65
CA LEU A 163 -0.79 -27.19 24.35
C LEU A 163 -1.10 -28.65 24.71
N THR A 164 -0.13 -29.55 24.61
CA THR A 164 -0.29 -30.97 25.02
C THR A 164 0.11 -31.24 26.46
N HIS A 165 0.37 -30.20 27.27
CA HIS A 165 0.84 -30.37 28.63
C HIS A 165 -0.22 -31.02 29.54
N ILE A 166 0.24 -31.83 30.50
CA ILE A 166 -0.65 -32.58 31.41
C ILE A 166 -1.50 -31.67 32.31
N LYS A 167 -0.95 -30.52 32.73
CA LYS A 167 -1.65 -29.53 33.56
C LYS A 167 -2.52 -28.62 32.68
N PRO A 168 -3.86 -28.56 32.90
CA PRO A 168 -4.76 -27.70 32.13
C PRO A 168 -4.40 -26.21 32.18
N SER A 169 -4.00 -25.72 33.35
CA SER A 169 -3.61 -24.32 33.53
C SER A 169 -2.42 -23.91 32.67
N VAL A 170 -1.45 -24.81 32.45
CA VAL A 170 -0.32 -24.53 31.55
C VAL A 170 -0.79 -24.43 30.10
N ARG A 171 -1.74 -25.27 29.67
CA ARG A 171 -2.33 -25.18 28.32
C ARG A 171 -3.03 -23.85 28.10
N ASP A 172 -3.79 -23.38 29.09
CA ASP A 172 -4.49 -22.08 29.04
C ASP A 172 -3.51 -20.89 29.01
N ASP A 173 -2.41 -20.97 29.79
CA ASP A 173 -1.32 -19.98 29.76
C ASP A 173 -0.62 -19.95 28.39
N VAL A 174 -0.34 -21.11 27.79
CA VAL A 174 0.30 -21.22 26.46
C VAL A 174 -0.60 -20.62 25.38
N LEU A 175 -1.92 -20.85 25.43
CA LEU A 175 -2.87 -20.16 24.54
C LEU A 175 -2.73 -18.63 24.61
N ARG A 176 -2.55 -18.07 25.82
CA ARG A 176 -2.31 -16.62 25.98
C ARG A 176 -1.00 -16.16 25.35
N HIS A 177 0.05 -16.99 25.37
CA HIS A 177 1.31 -16.69 24.68
C HIS A 177 1.14 -16.72 23.17
N ILE A 178 0.44 -17.73 22.63
CA ILE A 178 0.14 -17.81 21.19
C ILE A 178 -0.69 -16.60 20.76
N ASN A 179 -1.75 -16.26 21.51
CA ASN A 179 -2.55 -15.07 21.21
C ASN A 179 -1.70 -13.79 21.19
N ALA A 180 -0.77 -13.63 22.14
CA ALA A 180 0.11 -12.46 22.18
C ALA A 180 1.05 -12.35 20.97
N VAL A 181 1.50 -13.46 20.38
CA VAL A 181 2.26 -13.44 19.11
C VAL A 181 1.37 -13.01 17.95
N LEU A 182 0.13 -13.51 17.92
CA LEU A 182 -0.81 -13.29 16.84
C LEU A 182 -1.53 -11.92 16.90
N ASP A 183 -1.59 -11.29 18.07
CA ASP A 183 -2.20 -9.97 18.28
C ASP A 183 -1.45 -8.86 17.53
N VAL A 184 -0.16 -9.07 17.19
CA VAL A 184 0.63 -8.12 16.39
C VAL A 184 0.66 -8.59 14.93
N PRO A 185 0.01 -7.89 13.98
CA PRO A 185 -0.17 -8.38 12.60
C PRO A 185 1.13 -8.69 11.85
N GLY A 186 2.17 -7.87 12.05
CA GLY A 186 3.48 -8.09 11.44
C GLY A 186 4.12 -9.40 11.90
N PHE A 187 4.05 -9.70 13.20
CA PHE A 187 4.56 -10.96 13.76
C PHE A 187 3.73 -12.15 13.36
N ALA A 188 2.39 -12.04 13.34
CA ALA A 188 1.52 -13.13 12.92
C ALA A 188 1.88 -13.61 11.50
N LEU A 189 2.07 -12.67 10.57
CA LEU A 189 2.46 -12.98 9.19
C LEU A 189 3.87 -13.56 9.08
N LEU A 190 4.84 -12.97 9.79
CA LEU A 190 6.23 -13.46 9.78
C LEU A 190 6.35 -14.86 10.41
N PHE A 191 5.65 -15.09 11.52
CA PHE A 191 5.62 -16.38 12.20
C PHE A 191 4.97 -17.45 11.31
N ALA A 192 3.79 -17.18 10.74
CA ALA A 192 3.11 -18.11 9.85
C ALA A 192 3.90 -18.37 8.55
N GLY A 193 4.56 -17.36 7.99
CA GLY A 193 5.39 -17.49 6.79
C GLY A 193 6.74 -18.18 7.01
N ALA A 194 7.27 -18.16 8.24
CA ALA A 194 8.55 -18.80 8.59
C ALA A 194 8.42 -20.31 8.82
N LEU A 195 7.23 -20.79 9.19
CA LEU A 195 6.97 -22.20 9.46
C LEU A 195 6.73 -22.99 8.17
N SER A 196 7.18 -24.25 8.17
CA SER A 196 6.81 -25.20 7.11
C SER A 196 5.33 -25.59 7.22
N SER A 197 4.75 -26.02 6.09
CA SER A 197 3.37 -26.52 6.06
C SER A 197 3.14 -27.68 7.05
N GLU A 198 4.14 -28.50 7.35
CA GLU A 198 3.96 -29.57 8.33
C GLU A 198 3.89 -29.05 9.77
N GLU A 199 4.74 -28.10 10.12
CA GLU A 199 4.80 -27.49 11.46
C GLU A 199 3.52 -26.70 11.78
N CYS A 200 3.02 -25.96 10.80
CA CYS A 200 1.72 -25.30 10.89
C CYS A 200 0.59 -26.30 11.13
N GLY A 201 0.56 -27.41 10.38
CA GLY A 201 -0.44 -28.45 10.54
C GLY A 201 -0.40 -29.14 11.90
N ARG A 202 0.81 -29.42 12.44
CA ARG A 202 0.97 -30.00 13.79
C ARG A 202 0.51 -29.03 14.88
N LEU A 203 0.76 -27.73 14.72
CA LEU A 203 0.29 -26.72 15.67
C LEU A 203 -1.25 -26.69 15.70
N LEU A 204 -1.90 -26.70 14.53
CA LEU A 204 -3.36 -26.75 14.41
C LEU A 204 -3.97 -28.00 15.04
N GLU A 205 -3.39 -29.18 14.81
CA GLU A 205 -3.87 -30.45 15.38
C GLU A 205 -3.93 -30.43 16.92
N ASN A 206 -2.95 -29.79 17.56
CA ASN A 206 -2.90 -29.67 19.03
C ASN A 206 -4.00 -28.80 19.63
N PHE A 207 -4.67 -27.95 18.83
CA PHE A 207 -5.84 -27.19 19.31
C PHE A 207 -7.11 -28.04 19.42
N LYS A 208 -7.16 -29.21 18.75
CA LYS A 208 -8.34 -30.09 18.73
C LYS A 208 -8.83 -30.44 20.14
N ASP A 209 -7.88 -30.84 20.98
CA ASP A 209 -8.12 -31.25 22.36
C ASP A 209 -8.59 -30.10 23.25
N THR A 210 -8.19 -28.87 22.92
CA THR A 210 -8.53 -27.66 23.67
C THR A 210 -9.91 -27.12 23.29
N ILE A 211 -10.40 -27.44 22.08
CA ILE A 211 -11.74 -27.05 21.59
C ILE A 211 -12.79 -28.11 21.91
N THR A 212 -12.42 -29.40 21.86
CA THR A 212 -13.36 -30.51 22.04
C THR A 212 -13.96 -30.56 23.45
N THR A 213 -15.24 -30.91 23.54
CA THR A 213 -15.95 -31.28 24.77
C THR A 213 -15.35 -32.56 25.35
N LYS A 214 -14.24 -32.47 26.09
CA LYS A 214 -13.86 -33.58 26.97
C LYS A 214 -14.89 -33.61 28.11
N ALA A 215 -15.84 -34.54 28.05
CA ALA A 215 -16.58 -34.96 29.23
C ALA A 215 -15.52 -35.24 30.31
N THR A 216 -15.52 -34.42 31.36
CA THR A 216 -14.49 -34.33 32.39
C THR A 216 -13.88 -35.70 32.69
N THR A 217 -12.67 -35.94 32.17
CA THR A 217 -11.98 -37.22 32.35
C THR A 217 -11.74 -37.45 33.84
N VAL A 218 -12.33 -38.53 34.35
CA VAL A 218 -12.11 -39.13 35.67
C VAL A 218 -12.51 -38.24 36.85
N HIS A 219 -13.82 -38.14 37.09
CA HIS A 219 -14.28 -38.07 38.48
C HIS A 219 -13.86 -39.39 39.15
N VAL A 220 -12.74 -39.38 39.89
CA VAL A 220 -12.60 -40.35 40.98
C VAL A 220 -13.81 -40.09 41.87
N LYS A 221 -14.78 -40.99 41.83
CA LYS A 221 -15.94 -40.95 42.72
C LYS A 221 -15.41 -41.21 44.13
N ASN A 222 -14.91 -40.17 44.78
CA ASN A 222 -14.76 -40.20 46.23
C ASN A 222 -16.18 -40.08 46.79
N SER A 223 -16.54 -41.03 47.65
CA SER A 223 -17.90 -41.34 48.13
C SER A 223 -18.62 -40.24 48.93
N TYR A 224 -18.13 -39.00 48.89
CA TYR A 224 -18.68 -37.86 49.62
C TYR A 224 -19.50 -36.87 48.77
N SER A 225 -19.61 -37.06 47.44
CA SER A 225 -20.29 -36.10 46.56
C SER A 225 -21.81 -36.23 46.47
N LEU A 226 -22.47 -36.94 47.39
CA LEU A 226 -23.93 -37.14 47.39
C LEU A 226 -24.72 -36.07 48.15
N PHE A 227 -24.07 -35.09 48.77
CA PHE A 227 -24.74 -34.06 49.60
C PHE A 227 -24.63 -32.61 49.10
N ALA A 228 -24.42 -32.37 47.80
CA ALA A 228 -24.14 -31.02 47.30
C ALA A 228 -25.26 -30.39 46.44
N GLU A 229 -26.48 -30.23 46.98
CA GLU A 229 -27.50 -29.37 46.35
C GLU A 229 -27.10 -27.88 46.33
N LYS A 230 -26.13 -27.46 47.16
CA LYS A 230 -25.53 -26.12 47.12
C LYS A 230 -24.54 -25.88 45.95
N ALA A 231 -24.32 -26.87 45.07
CA ALA A 231 -23.31 -26.77 44.00
C ALA A 231 -23.85 -26.36 42.62
N LYS A 232 -25.16 -26.17 42.40
CA LYS A 232 -25.70 -25.77 41.08
C LYS A 232 -25.13 -24.44 40.56
N ALA A 233 -24.94 -23.45 41.43
CA ALA A 233 -24.35 -22.15 41.05
C ALA A 233 -22.84 -22.25 40.76
N LYS A 234 -22.09 -23.06 41.53
CA LYS A 234 -20.67 -23.33 41.24
C LYS A 234 -20.52 -24.16 39.96
N GLN A 235 -21.42 -25.11 39.71
CA GLN A 235 -21.40 -25.96 38.53
C GLN A 235 -21.75 -25.19 37.24
N SER A 236 -22.74 -24.29 37.28
CA SER A 236 -23.03 -23.38 36.16
C SER A 236 -21.90 -22.37 35.93
N GLN A 237 -21.28 -21.86 37.00
CA GLN A 237 -20.10 -21.00 36.91
C GLN A 237 -18.89 -21.73 36.31
N LEU A 238 -18.63 -22.99 36.72
CA LEU A 238 -17.60 -23.84 36.13
C LEU A 238 -17.88 -24.13 34.65
N GLN A 239 -19.11 -24.50 34.28
CA GLN A 239 -19.49 -24.71 32.87
C GLN A 239 -19.30 -23.44 32.02
N SER A 240 -19.64 -22.26 32.57
CA SER A 240 -19.40 -20.98 31.89
C SER A 240 -17.91 -20.66 31.71
N SER A 241 -17.07 -21.06 32.68
CA SER A 241 -15.60 -20.85 32.61
C SER A 241 -14.93 -21.79 31.60
N VAL A 242 -15.39 -23.04 31.51
CA VAL A 242 -14.90 -24.02 30.53
C VAL A 242 -15.30 -23.60 29.11
N LEU A 243 -16.51 -23.05 28.94
CA LEU A 243 -16.94 -22.50 27.65
C LEU A 243 -16.10 -21.27 27.26
N LYS A 244 -15.79 -20.37 28.19
CA LYS A 244 -14.91 -19.22 27.95
C LYS A 244 -13.51 -19.63 27.49
N GLY A 245 -12.92 -20.67 28.10
CA GLY A 245 -11.60 -21.17 27.69
C GLY A 245 -11.60 -21.71 26.26
N ARG A 246 -12.64 -22.45 25.87
CA ARG A 246 -12.79 -22.98 24.50
C ARG A 246 -13.03 -21.89 23.47
N PHE A 247 -13.85 -20.90 23.81
CA PHE A 247 -14.04 -19.71 22.99
C PHE A 247 -12.74 -18.93 22.74
N PHE A 248 -11.93 -18.76 23.78
CA PHE A 248 -10.60 -18.16 23.62
C PHE A 248 -9.69 -19.02 22.70
N ALA A 249 -9.74 -20.35 22.81
CA ALA A 249 -9.00 -21.22 21.91
C ALA A 249 -9.44 -21.05 20.44
N VAL A 250 -10.75 -20.91 20.17
CA VAL A 250 -11.27 -20.63 18.82
C VAL A 250 -10.79 -19.29 18.30
N GLU A 251 -10.75 -18.24 19.14
CA GLU A 251 -10.20 -16.93 18.76
C GLU A 251 -8.74 -17.04 18.31
N VAL A 252 -7.92 -17.78 19.07
CA VAL A 252 -6.51 -18.00 18.74
C VAL A 252 -6.35 -18.80 17.44
N VAL A 253 -7.15 -19.86 17.25
CA VAL A 253 -7.14 -20.66 16.01
C VAL A 253 -7.57 -19.82 14.81
N HIS A 254 -8.59 -18.99 14.95
CA HIS A 254 -9.03 -18.09 13.88
C HIS A 254 -7.90 -17.14 13.45
N LYS A 255 -7.25 -16.44 14.39
CA LYS A 255 -6.11 -15.56 14.10
C LYS A 255 -4.95 -16.29 13.42
N LEU A 256 -4.67 -17.52 13.84
CA LEU A 256 -3.61 -18.34 13.25
C LEU A 256 -3.95 -18.74 11.81
N LEU A 257 -5.18 -19.21 11.57
CA LEU A 257 -5.67 -19.56 10.23
C LEU A 257 -5.66 -18.36 9.28
N GLU A 258 -6.07 -17.17 9.74
CA GLU A 258 -5.99 -15.94 8.95
C GLU A 258 -4.55 -15.59 8.57
N ALA A 259 -3.62 -15.67 9.52
CA ALA A 259 -2.20 -15.37 9.27
C ALA A 259 -1.60 -16.34 8.26
N MET A 260 -1.93 -17.64 8.36
CA MET A 260 -1.48 -18.67 7.42
C MET A 260 -2.08 -18.50 6.02
N ASP A 261 -3.38 -18.17 5.91
CA ASP A 261 -4.04 -17.92 4.63
C ASP A 261 -3.49 -16.66 3.93
N ARG A 262 -3.22 -15.59 4.67
CA ARG A 262 -2.57 -14.39 4.12
C ARG A 262 -1.13 -14.66 3.70
N ALA A 263 -0.35 -15.39 4.50
CA ALA A 263 1.03 -15.74 4.16
C ALA A 263 1.12 -16.59 2.88
N THR A 264 0.23 -17.57 2.72
CA THR A 264 0.14 -18.38 1.50
C THR A 264 -0.29 -17.56 0.28
N SER A 265 -1.23 -16.63 0.43
CA SER A 265 -1.67 -15.72 -0.63
C SER A 265 -0.57 -14.76 -1.10
N ILE A 266 0.20 -14.20 -0.16
CA ILE A 266 1.34 -13.31 -0.46
C ILE A 266 2.44 -14.09 -1.18
N ALA A 267 2.75 -15.31 -0.74
CA ALA A 267 3.72 -16.17 -1.41
C ALA A 267 3.30 -16.49 -2.85
N ALA A 268 2.02 -16.74 -3.10
CA ALA A 268 1.48 -16.95 -4.44
C ALA A 268 1.55 -15.69 -5.31
N ALA A 269 1.21 -14.51 -4.77
CA ALA A 269 1.29 -13.24 -5.51
C ALA A 269 2.74 -12.90 -5.90
N ASN A 270 3.68 -13.04 -4.97
CA ASN A 270 5.10 -12.82 -5.24
C ASN A 270 5.66 -13.81 -6.27
N ALA A 271 5.23 -15.06 -6.25
CA ALA A 271 5.62 -16.05 -7.27
C ALA A 271 5.14 -15.64 -8.68
N VAL A 272 3.93 -15.07 -8.79
CA VAL A 272 3.41 -14.55 -10.07
C VAL A 272 4.17 -13.30 -10.51
N THR A 273 4.48 -12.37 -9.59
CA THR A 273 5.26 -11.18 -9.90
C THR A 273 6.69 -11.53 -10.31
N ASP A 274 7.34 -12.47 -9.62
CA ASP A 274 8.67 -12.97 -9.98
C ASP A 274 8.65 -13.68 -11.34
N GLN A 275 7.60 -14.45 -11.66
CA GLN A 275 7.42 -15.06 -12.98
C GLN A 275 7.22 -14.02 -14.09
N ILE A 276 6.44 -12.97 -13.84
CA ILE A 276 6.23 -11.86 -14.78
C ILE A 276 7.53 -11.05 -14.95
N ALA A 277 8.29 -10.83 -13.88
CA ALA A 277 9.59 -10.16 -13.93
C ALA A 277 10.64 -10.99 -14.68
N LEU A 278 10.66 -12.32 -14.48
CA LEU A 278 11.53 -13.24 -15.21
C LEU A 278 11.16 -13.33 -16.70
N ALA A 279 9.87 -13.24 -17.04
CA ALA A 279 9.39 -13.24 -18.42
C ALA A 279 9.67 -11.91 -19.15
N SER A 280 9.75 -10.80 -18.42
CA SER A 280 10.02 -9.46 -18.97
C SER A 280 11.53 -9.17 -19.19
N CYS A 281 12.42 -9.85 -18.46
CA CYS A 281 13.86 -9.60 -18.54
C CYS A 281 14.60 -10.60 -19.45
N LYS A 282 14.61 -10.34 -20.76
CA LYS A 282 15.57 -10.95 -21.72
C LYS A 282 16.96 -10.29 -21.72
N SER A 283 17.40 -9.78 -20.57
CA SER A 283 18.72 -9.18 -20.40
C SER A 283 19.36 -9.72 -19.14
N LEU A 284 20.26 -10.70 -19.29
CA LEU A 284 21.09 -11.22 -18.21
C LEU A 284 22.04 -10.12 -17.72
N LEU A 285 21.68 -9.45 -16.63
CA LEU A 285 22.62 -8.68 -15.82
C LEU A 285 22.69 -9.32 -14.43
N LEU A 286 23.81 -10.00 -14.17
CA LEU A 286 24.21 -10.45 -12.84
C LEU A 286 24.42 -9.21 -11.96
N VAL A 287 23.44 -8.87 -11.13
CA VAL A 287 23.65 -7.99 -9.99
C VAL A 287 23.93 -8.89 -8.78
N PRO A 288 25.10 -8.77 -8.12
CA PRO A 288 25.37 -9.54 -6.91
C PRO A 288 24.49 -9.01 -5.77
N ARG A 289 23.59 -9.85 -5.27
CA ARG A 289 22.95 -9.63 -3.97
C ARG A 289 24.05 -9.50 -2.91
N GLN A 290 24.03 -8.42 -2.14
CA GLN A 290 24.92 -8.23 -1.00
C GLN A 290 24.69 -9.35 0.02
N GLN A 291 25.63 -10.29 0.11
CA GLN A 291 25.70 -11.25 1.21
C GLN A 291 26.19 -10.52 2.46
N LEU A 292 25.29 -10.35 3.44
CA LEU A 292 25.70 -10.07 4.81
C LEU A 292 26.42 -11.33 5.34
N VAL A 293 27.71 -11.21 5.62
CA VAL A 293 28.52 -12.27 6.22
C VAL A 293 28.20 -12.34 7.71
N GLY A 294 27.47 -13.37 8.13
CA GLY A 294 27.17 -13.66 9.53
C GLY A 294 26.65 -15.10 9.69
N TRP A 295 27.43 -15.90 10.42
CA TRP A 295 27.28 -17.33 10.78
C TRP A 295 25.93 -18.03 10.50
N SER A 296 26.00 -19.11 9.70
CA SER A 296 24.97 -20.14 9.56
C SER A 296 25.42 -21.42 10.29
N PRO A 297 24.61 -22.02 11.17
CA PRO A 297 24.65 -23.46 11.36
C PRO A 297 23.90 -24.11 10.18
N HIS A 298 24.44 -25.22 9.69
CA HIS A 298 24.03 -25.94 8.48
C HIS A 298 22.52 -26.01 8.22
N ARG A 299 22.09 -25.45 7.08
CA ARG A 299 20.94 -25.95 6.31
C ARG A 299 21.51 -26.59 5.06
N GLU A 300 21.50 -27.93 5.01
CA GLU A 300 21.80 -28.65 3.77
C GLU A 300 20.79 -28.23 2.69
N ALA A 301 21.31 -27.82 1.54
CA ALA A 301 20.51 -27.53 0.37
C ALA A 301 19.94 -28.85 -0.17
N ILE A 302 18.64 -29.07 0.04
CA ILE A 302 17.91 -30.13 -0.66
C ILE A 302 17.88 -29.75 -2.14
N LYS A 303 18.68 -30.46 -2.93
CA LYS A 303 18.59 -30.50 -4.39
C LYS A 303 17.29 -31.20 -4.77
N GLY A 304 16.44 -30.52 -5.51
CA GLY A 304 15.26 -31.12 -6.13
C GLY A 304 14.13 -30.11 -6.27
N ALA A 305 14.07 -29.44 -7.42
CA ALA A 305 12.86 -28.80 -7.90
C ALA A 305 11.83 -29.91 -8.21
N GLN A 306 11.12 -30.36 -7.18
CA GLN A 306 9.83 -31.01 -7.30
C GLN A 306 8.78 -30.03 -6.77
N ALA A 307 7.75 -29.84 -7.58
CA ALA A 307 6.68 -28.89 -7.39
C ALA A 307 6.09 -28.94 -5.96
N CYS A 308 5.88 -27.75 -5.40
CA CYS A 308 5.10 -27.49 -4.20
C CYS A 308 3.66 -28.03 -4.39
N ASN A 309 3.43 -29.30 -4.02
CA ASN A 309 2.10 -29.93 -4.03
C ASN A 309 1.70 -30.50 -2.66
N ASP A 310 2.49 -30.30 -1.60
CA ASP A 310 2.15 -30.79 -0.27
C ASP A 310 1.41 -29.72 0.56
N LEU A 311 0.11 -29.59 0.29
CA LEU A 311 -0.89 -28.93 1.17
C LEU A 311 -1.08 -29.77 2.45
N SER A 312 -0.05 -29.88 3.29
CA SER A 312 -0.10 -30.73 4.49
C SER A 312 -0.85 -30.08 5.66
N TRP A 313 -0.78 -28.75 5.84
CA TRP A 313 -1.52 -28.10 6.92
C TRP A 313 -3.04 -28.07 6.71
N PRO A 314 -3.59 -27.83 5.50
CA PRO A 314 -5.04 -27.82 5.29
C PRO A 314 -5.65 -29.19 5.57
N ALA A 315 -5.02 -30.27 5.11
CA ALA A 315 -5.44 -31.64 5.40
C ALA A 315 -5.53 -31.93 6.92
N LYS A 316 -4.56 -31.45 7.71
CA LYS A 316 -4.60 -31.58 9.18
C LYS A 316 -5.64 -30.65 9.82
N ALA A 317 -5.86 -29.46 9.25
CA ALA A 317 -6.84 -28.49 9.74
C ALA A 317 -8.29 -28.99 9.63
N VAL A 318 -8.59 -29.88 8.66
CA VAL A 318 -9.91 -30.54 8.54
C VAL A 318 -10.32 -31.25 9.85
N SER A 319 -9.37 -31.75 10.62
CA SER A 319 -9.63 -32.40 11.92
C SER A 319 -10.28 -31.47 12.97
N LEU A 320 -10.17 -30.16 12.79
CA LEU A 320 -10.77 -29.14 13.65
C LEU A 320 -12.25 -28.87 13.34
N LEU A 321 -12.75 -29.23 12.15
CA LEU A 321 -14.13 -28.97 11.75
C LEU A 321 -15.15 -29.64 12.69
N SER A 322 -14.92 -30.91 13.04
CA SER A 322 -15.83 -31.65 13.95
C SER A 322 -15.90 -31.02 15.36
N PRO A 323 -14.77 -30.68 16.04
CA PRO A 323 -14.78 -29.93 17.29
C PRO A 323 -15.49 -28.57 17.19
N LEU A 324 -15.27 -27.83 16.10
CA LEU A 324 -15.89 -26.52 15.87
C LEU A 324 -17.41 -26.63 15.71
N LEU A 325 -17.89 -27.59 14.91
CA LEU A 325 -19.31 -27.88 14.77
C LEU A 325 -19.94 -28.39 16.07
N GLY A 326 -19.21 -29.19 16.85
CA GLY A 326 -19.65 -29.63 18.17
C GLY A 326 -19.86 -28.44 19.13
N LEU A 327 -18.93 -27.48 19.14
CA LEU A 327 -19.04 -26.27 19.93
C LEU A 327 -20.19 -25.36 19.47
N TRP A 328 -20.41 -25.27 18.15
CA TRP A 328 -21.58 -24.57 17.58
C TRP A 328 -22.89 -25.15 18.11
N MET A 329 -23.05 -26.47 18.05
CA MET A 329 -24.27 -27.16 18.51
C MET A 329 -24.49 -27.01 20.03
N GLU A 330 -23.42 -27.04 20.83
CA GLU A 330 -23.51 -26.83 22.29
C GLU A 330 -24.00 -25.42 22.65
N CYS A 331 -23.59 -24.41 21.87
CA CYS A 331 -24.07 -23.03 22.05
C CYS A 331 -25.54 -22.85 21.65
N HIS A 332 -26.09 -23.77 20.87
CA HIS A 332 -27.39 -23.66 20.21
C HIS A 332 -28.53 -24.45 20.90
N GLY A 333 -28.33 -25.01 22.10
CA GLY A 333 -29.37 -25.75 22.83
C GLY A 333 -30.70 -24.99 23.05
N ASP A 334 -31.80 -25.74 23.18
CA ASP A 334 -33.26 -25.47 23.35
C ASP A 334 -33.88 -24.05 23.28
N ASN A 335 -33.18 -22.95 23.55
CA ASN A 335 -33.72 -21.57 23.53
C ASN A 335 -32.97 -20.65 22.54
N SER A 336 -33.34 -20.73 21.27
CA SER A 336 -32.72 -20.02 20.13
C SER A 336 -32.94 -18.50 20.09
N SER A 337 -33.80 -17.93 20.94
CA SER A 337 -34.26 -16.54 20.81
C SER A 337 -33.45 -15.48 21.57
N LYS A 338 -32.57 -15.87 22.52
CA LYS A 338 -31.81 -14.93 23.37
C LYS A 338 -30.36 -15.35 23.62
N LEU A 339 -29.54 -15.36 22.56
CA LEU A 339 -28.09 -15.55 22.68
C LEU A 339 -27.39 -14.24 23.08
N PRO A 340 -26.48 -14.25 24.08
CA PRO A 340 -25.70 -13.06 24.43
C PRO A 340 -24.72 -12.68 23.31
N PRO A 341 -24.38 -11.37 23.16
CA PRO A 341 -23.54 -10.88 22.06
C PRO A 341 -22.12 -11.47 22.07
N THR A 342 -21.62 -11.87 23.24
CA THR A 342 -20.34 -12.57 23.39
C THR A 342 -20.38 -13.94 22.72
N VAL A 343 -21.45 -14.72 22.88
CA VAL A 343 -21.58 -16.03 22.23
C VAL A 343 -21.72 -15.86 20.72
N LEU A 344 -22.53 -14.89 20.26
CA LEU A 344 -22.68 -14.59 18.84
C LEU A 344 -21.34 -14.24 18.17
N SER A 345 -20.48 -13.47 18.84
CA SER A 345 -19.14 -13.14 18.34
C SER A 345 -18.28 -14.38 18.14
N HIS A 346 -18.35 -15.36 19.04
CA HIS A 346 -17.61 -16.62 18.90
C HIS A 346 -18.21 -17.54 17.84
N LEU A 347 -19.55 -17.51 17.64
CA LEU A 347 -20.19 -18.23 16.54
C LEU A 347 -19.71 -17.70 15.18
N ILE A 348 -19.51 -16.39 15.04
CA ILE A 348 -18.90 -15.79 13.84
C ILE A 348 -17.51 -16.38 13.61
N LEU A 349 -16.65 -16.38 14.63
CA LEU A 349 -15.29 -16.92 14.53
C LEU A 349 -15.27 -18.42 14.16
N ILE A 350 -16.24 -19.21 14.66
CA ILE A 350 -16.39 -20.62 14.29
C ILE A 350 -16.68 -20.76 12.79
N VAL A 351 -17.59 -19.94 12.24
CA VAL A 351 -17.96 -19.96 10.82
C VAL A 351 -16.79 -19.49 9.95
N GLU A 352 -16.11 -18.41 10.33
CA GLU A 352 -14.95 -17.88 9.61
C GLU A 352 -13.79 -18.88 9.58
N ALA A 353 -13.45 -19.47 10.74
CA ALA A 353 -12.42 -20.51 10.83
C ALA A 353 -12.77 -21.74 9.96
N SER A 354 -14.03 -22.19 10.00
CA SER A 354 -14.51 -23.30 9.17
C SER A 354 -14.42 -22.96 7.68
N THR A 355 -14.75 -21.73 7.30
CA THR A 355 -14.65 -21.23 5.92
C THR A 355 -13.21 -21.25 5.40
N ILE A 356 -12.25 -20.79 6.21
CA ILE A 356 -10.82 -20.83 5.85
C ILE A 356 -10.37 -22.27 5.64
N ILE A 357 -10.69 -23.17 6.58
CA ILE A 357 -10.29 -24.58 6.51
C ILE A 357 -10.81 -25.24 5.23
N ILE A 358 -12.09 -25.07 4.90
CA ILE A 358 -12.69 -25.70 3.72
C ILE A 358 -12.10 -25.13 2.42
N ARG A 359 -12.03 -23.80 2.31
CA ARG A 359 -11.51 -23.12 1.12
C ARG A 359 -10.09 -23.56 0.78
N VAL A 360 -9.21 -23.61 1.78
CA VAL A 360 -7.80 -23.98 1.56
C VAL A 360 -7.66 -25.49 1.32
N SER A 361 -8.49 -26.31 1.96
CA SER A 361 -8.45 -27.78 1.81
C SER A 361 -9.03 -28.27 0.48
N LYS A 362 -9.72 -27.41 -0.30
CA LYS A 362 -10.39 -27.75 -1.57
C LYS A 362 -11.21 -29.05 -1.46
N LEU A 363 -11.95 -29.20 -0.35
CA LEU A 363 -12.76 -30.39 -0.12
C LEU A 363 -13.75 -30.58 -1.27
N GLN A 364 -13.89 -31.83 -1.73
CA GLN A 364 -14.84 -32.17 -2.78
C GLN A 364 -16.28 -32.05 -2.27
N VAL A 365 -17.22 -31.77 -3.18
CA VAL A 365 -18.64 -31.52 -2.90
C VAL A 365 -19.31 -32.68 -2.13
N ASP A 366 -18.78 -33.89 -2.27
CA ASP A 366 -19.33 -35.09 -1.63
C ASP A 366 -18.81 -35.40 -0.23
N ASP A 367 -17.87 -34.60 0.30
CA ASP A 367 -17.28 -34.82 1.61
C ASP A 367 -18.35 -34.78 2.73
N PRO A 368 -18.42 -35.79 3.62
CA PRO A 368 -19.37 -35.82 4.72
C PRO A 368 -19.26 -34.61 5.65
N ALA A 369 -18.07 -34.02 5.82
CA ALA A 369 -17.87 -32.83 6.64
C ALA A 369 -18.59 -31.61 6.03
N LEU A 370 -18.58 -31.47 4.70
CA LEU A 370 -19.25 -30.38 3.99
C LEU A 370 -20.78 -30.54 4.06
N LYS A 371 -21.28 -31.78 3.94
CA LYS A 371 -22.71 -32.09 4.12
C LYS A 371 -23.20 -31.78 5.54
N SER A 372 -22.44 -32.19 6.55
CA SER A 372 -22.75 -31.87 7.96
C SER A 372 -22.77 -30.35 8.19
N LEU A 373 -21.78 -29.63 7.67
CA LEU A 373 -21.70 -28.18 7.85
C LEU A 373 -22.84 -27.45 7.14
N SER A 374 -23.17 -27.88 5.90
CA SER A 374 -24.32 -27.34 5.17
C SER A 374 -25.63 -27.54 5.95
N GLN A 375 -25.85 -28.72 6.54
CA GLN A 375 -27.02 -28.97 7.37
C GLN A 375 -27.02 -28.11 8.64
N THR A 376 -25.88 -27.98 9.31
CA THR A 376 -25.77 -27.27 10.60
C THR A 376 -25.93 -25.75 10.47
N PHE A 377 -25.32 -25.13 9.45
CA PHE A 377 -25.37 -23.66 9.31
C PHE A 377 -26.63 -23.19 8.59
N PHE A 378 -27.09 -23.90 7.55
CA PHE A 378 -28.17 -23.45 6.68
C PHE A 378 -29.58 -23.96 7.05
N SER A 379 -29.74 -24.83 8.06
CA SER A 379 -31.07 -25.30 8.51
C SER A 379 -32.05 -24.16 8.82
N ASP A 380 -31.55 -23.11 9.47
CA ASP A 380 -32.34 -21.98 9.98
C ASP A 380 -31.89 -20.63 9.38
N PHE A 381 -31.27 -20.64 8.19
CA PHE A 381 -30.74 -19.43 7.55
C PHE A 381 -31.78 -18.71 6.69
N PRO A 382 -31.90 -17.36 6.72
CA PRO A 382 -31.18 -16.41 7.58
C PRO A 382 -31.72 -16.37 9.02
N ARG A 383 -30.80 -16.25 10.00
CA ARG A 383 -31.12 -16.30 11.43
C ARG A 383 -31.40 -14.90 11.95
N ALA A 384 -32.65 -14.59 12.28
CA ALA A 384 -33.01 -13.38 13.02
C ALA A 384 -34.15 -13.70 14.00
N PRO A 385 -33.95 -13.55 15.32
CA PRO A 385 -35.06 -13.67 16.26
C PRO A 385 -36.12 -12.61 15.95
N ALA A 386 -37.40 -13.02 15.85
CA ALA A 386 -38.52 -12.10 15.60
C ALA A 386 -38.60 -10.97 16.65
N ASP A 387 -38.15 -11.24 17.88
CA ASP A 387 -38.09 -10.29 18.99
C ASP A 387 -36.98 -9.22 18.84
N VAL A 388 -35.89 -9.49 18.12
CA VAL A 388 -34.79 -8.53 17.89
C VAL A 388 -35.16 -7.51 16.81
N LEU A 389 -35.97 -7.93 15.84
CA LEU A 389 -36.52 -7.06 14.80
C LEU A 389 -37.53 -6.06 15.38
N SER A 390 -38.27 -6.45 16.42
CA SER A 390 -39.30 -5.64 17.08
C SER A 390 -38.81 -4.78 18.24
N SER A 391 -37.75 -5.18 18.96
CA SER A 391 -37.26 -4.50 20.17
C SER A 391 -36.36 -3.28 19.94
N GLY A 392 -35.85 -3.05 18.72
CA GLY A 392 -35.05 -1.86 18.40
C GLY A 392 -33.63 -1.84 18.99
N ASP A 393 -33.16 -2.94 19.58
CA ASP A 393 -31.79 -3.07 20.12
C ASP A 393 -30.74 -3.15 18.98
N THR A 394 -30.24 -1.99 18.57
CA THR A 394 -29.29 -1.83 17.44
C THR A 394 -27.98 -2.60 17.63
N SER A 395 -27.53 -2.79 18.87
CA SER A 395 -26.26 -3.45 19.20
C SER A 395 -26.30 -4.96 18.93
N SER A 396 -27.41 -5.63 19.25
CA SER A 396 -27.58 -7.07 19.00
C SER A 396 -27.87 -7.35 17.52
N MET A 397 -28.62 -6.48 16.86
CA MET A 397 -28.96 -6.57 15.43
C MET A 397 -27.71 -6.58 14.54
N HIS A 398 -26.70 -5.77 14.87
CA HIS A 398 -25.43 -5.73 14.13
C HIS A 398 -24.70 -7.10 14.17
N VAL A 399 -24.64 -7.74 15.34
CA VAL A 399 -23.91 -9.02 15.49
C VAL A 399 -24.65 -10.17 14.82
N TRP A 400 -25.98 -10.18 14.86
CA TRP A 400 -26.79 -11.12 14.08
C TRP A 400 -26.61 -10.96 12.58
N SER A 401 -26.57 -9.71 12.10
CA SER A 401 -26.30 -9.41 10.71
C SER A 401 -24.89 -9.87 10.29
N ALA A 402 -23.89 -9.65 11.14
CA ALA A 402 -22.53 -10.15 10.92
C ALA A 402 -22.47 -11.69 10.87
N LEU A 403 -23.22 -12.39 11.73
CA LEU A 403 -23.31 -13.85 11.71
C LEU A 403 -23.94 -14.37 10.42
N ASN A 404 -25.06 -13.79 9.98
CA ASN A 404 -25.68 -14.17 8.71
C ASN A 404 -24.75 -13.90 7.52
N LEU A 405 -24.00 -12.80 7.55
CA LEU A 405 -23.00 -12.50 6.54
C LEU A 405 -21.88 -13.54 6.51
N ALA A 406 -21.34 -13.93 7.67
CA ALA A 406 -20.31 -14.97 7.77
C ALA A 406 -20.82 -16.33 7.23
N ILE A 407 -22.05 -16.73 7.56
CA ILE A 407 -22.67 -17.95 7.05
C ILE A 407 -22.83 -17.87 5.52
N ALA A 408 -23.29 -16.74 4.99
CA ALA A 408 -23.43 -16.54 3.56
C ALA A 408 -22.09 -16.58 2.81
N GLN A 409 -21.02 -16.03 3.40
CA GLN A 409 -19.65 -16.11 2.88
C GLN A 409 -19.12 -17.53 2.89
N CYS A 410 -19.40 -18.29 3.95
CA CYS A 410 -19.10 -19.72 4.00
C CYS A 410 -19.78 -20.47 2.86
N GLY A 411 -21.09 -20.25 2.67
CA GLY A 411 -21.87 -20.88 1.61
C GLY A 411 -21.33 -20.57 0.22
N CYS A 412 -21.06 -19.29 -0.05
CA CYS A 412 -20.46 -18.90 -1.32
C CYS A 412 -19.11 -19.57 -1.51
N ASN A 413 -18.16 -19.42 -0.60
CA ASN A 413 -16.79 -19.86 -0.83
C ASN A 413 -16.64 -21.39 -0.87
N CYS A 414 -17.51 -22.13 -0.18
CA CYS A 414 -17.30 -23.56 0.08
C CYS A 414 -18.25 -24.50 -0.68
N LEU A 415 -19.45 -24.05 -1.09
CA LEU A 415 -20.50 -24.93 -1.64
C LEU A 415 -20.66 -24.82 -3.17
N SER A 416 -19.60 -24.45 -3.88
CA SER A 416 -19.59 -24.35 -5.35
C SER A 416 -19.53 -25.75 -6.00
N GLY A 417 -20.68 -26.35 -6.32
CA GLY A 417 -20.80 -27.73 -6.85
C GLY A 417 -22.19 -28.06 -7.41
N SER A 418 -22.53 -29.32 -7.69
CA SER A 418 -23.82 -29.73 -8.30
C SER A 418 -25.09 -29.35 -7.50
N ASN A 419 -24.95 -29.06 -6.20
CA ASN A 419 -26.01 -28.50 -5.34
C ASN A 419 -26.00 -26.95 -5.27
N SER A 420 -25.18 -26.27 -6.09
CA SER A 420 -24.99 -24.81 -6.01
C SER A 420 -26.21 -24.02 -6.45
N THR A 421 -27.05 -24.54 -7.33
CA THR A 421 -28.16 -23.76 -7.91
C THR A 421 -29.23 -23.41 -6.89
N THR A 422 -29.56 -24.35 -5.98
CA THR A 422 -30.53 -24.12 -4.90
C THR A 422 -29.95 -23.20 -3.83
N MET A 423 -28.69 -23.43 -3.43
CA MET A 423 -28.00 -22.62 -2.42
C MET A 423 -27.74 -21.20 -2.91
N ASP A 424 -27.27 -21.04 -4.15
CA ASP A 424 -27.06 -19.73 -4.78
C ASP A 424 -28.38 -18.95 -4.88
N GLY A 425 -29.51 -19.62 -5.13
CA GLY A 425 -30.83 -18.99 -5.10
C GLY A 425 -31.23 -18.48 -3.70
N VAL A 426 -30.92 -19.24 -2.64
CA VAL A 426 -31.14 -18.81 -1.24
C VAL A 426 -30.25 -17.62 -0.90
N LEU A 427 -28.97 -17.68 -1.25
CA LEU A 427 -28.00 -16.61 -1.00
C LEU A 427 -28.34 -15.34 -1.79
N THR A 428 -28.79 -15.48 -3.04
CA THR A 428 -29.24 -14.37 -3.89
C THR A 428 -30.43 -13.65 -3.27
N ARG A 429 -31.47 -14.39 -2.85
CA ARG A 429 -32.64 -13.81 -2.17
C ARG A 429 -32.28 -13.12 -0.86
N PHE A 430 -31.38 -13.72 -0.07
CA PHE A 430 -30.89 -13.11 1.17
C PHE A 430 -30.18 -11.77 0.89
N VAL A 431 -29.17 -11.76 0.02
CA VAL A 431 -28.40 -10.54 -0.29
C VAL A 431 -29.31 -9.46 -0.89
N GLN A 432 -30.23 -9.82 -1.79
CA GLN A 432 -31.21 -8.90 -2.34
C GLN A 432 -32.05 -8.25 -1.23
N SER A 433 -32.65 -9.04 -0.34
CA SER A 433 -33.49 -8.51 0.75
C SER A 433 -32.72 -7.58 1.70
N GLU A 434 -31.45 -7.86 1.96
CA GLU A 434 -30.59 -7.02 2.81
C GLU A 434 -30.26 -5.68 2.12
N LEU A 435 -29.98 -5.69 0.81
CA LEU A 435 -29.73 -4.47 0.03
C LEU A 435 -30.98 -3.59 -0.07
N GLU A 436 -32.16 -4.19 -0.28
CA GLU A 436 -33.45 -3.48 -0.32
C GLU A 436 -33.82 -2.89 1.06
N THR A 437 -33.59 -3.64 2.14
CA THR A 437 -33.81 -3.17 3.51
C THR A 437 -32.90 -1.99 3.85
N LEU A 438 -31.64 -2.04 3.41
CA LEU A 438 -30.68 -0.95 3.55
C LEU A 438 -31.04 0.30 2.74
N ALA A 439 -31.68 0.13 1.58
CA ALA A 439 -32.10 1.25 0.73
C ALA A 439 -33.31 1.99 1.32
N THR A 440 -34.19 1.29 2.06
CA THR A 440 -35.46 1.82 2.58
C THR A 440 -35.40 2.30 4.02
N SER A 441 -34.49 1.76 4.84
CA SER A 441 -34.48 2.03 6.29
C SER A 441 -33.59 3.22 6.67
N ASP A 442 -34.10 4.11 7.54
CA ASP A 442 -33.31 5.13 8.28
C ASP A 442 -32.27 4.52 9.25
N ARG A 443 -32.28 3.17 9.39
CA ARG A 443 -31.33 2.36 10.17
C ARG A 443 -29.98 2.16 9.46
N GLN A 444 -29.58 3.04 8.54
CA GLN A 444 -28.26 3.02 7.88
C GLN A 444 -27.08 3.01 8.88
N ILE A 445 -27.32 3.45 10.12
CA ILE A 445 -26.35 3.48 11.22
C ILE A 445 -26.16 2.10 11.87
N ALA A 446 -27.13 1.17 11.76
CA ALA A 446 -27.12 -0.11 12.47
C ALA A 446 -26.28 -1.21 11.79
N GLN A 447 -25.77 -0.98 10.58
CA GLN A 447 -24.97 -1.96 9.83
C GLN A 447 -23.75 -1.25 9.22
N GLY A 448 -22.60 -1.34 9.90
CA GLY A 448 -21.42 -0.55 9.56
C GLY A 448 -20.86 -0.79 8.14
N PRO A 449 -20.00 0.12 7.64
CA PRO A 449 -19.40 0.02 6.30
C PRO A 449 -18.65 -1.29 6.03
N SER A 450 -18.12 -1.94 7.07
CA SER A 450 -17.44 -3.23 7.00
C SER A 450 -18.38 -4.37 6.59
N LEU A 451 -19.60 -4.42 7.14
CA LEU A 451 -20.60 -5.42 6.78
C LEU A 451 -21.09 -5.23 5.34
N LEU A 452 -21.28 -3.97 4.92
CA LEU A 452 -21.62 -3.67 3.54
C LEU A 452 -20.53 -4.14 2.57
N LYS A 453 -19.25 -3.90 2.87
CA LYS A 453 -18.14 -4.40 2.05
C LYS A 453 -18.19 -5.93 1.91
N GLY A 454 -18.45 -6.65 3.01
CA GLY A 454 -18.59 -8.11 2.96
C GLY A 454 -19.79 -8.57 2.14
N ARG A 455 -20.93 -7.86 2.17
CA ARG A 455 -22.09 -8.14 1.31
C ARG A 455 -21.77 -7.91 -0.17
N LEU A 456 -21.05 -6.84 -0.50
CA LEU A 456 -20.65 -6.56 -1.88
C LEU A 456 -19.63 -7.58 -2.42
N GLN A 457 -18.78 -8.14 -1.55
CA GLN A 457 -17.93 -9.28 -1.91
C GLN A 457 -18.76 -10.54 -2.23
N LEU A 458 -19.88 -10.79 -1.53
CA LEU A 458 -20.82 -11.83 -1.90
C LEU A 458 -21.43 -11.58 -3.28
N VAL A 459 -21.88 -10.34 -3.54
CA VAL A 459 -22.42 -9.98 -4.87
C VAL A 459 -21.38 -10.27 -5.96
N THR A 460 -20.11 -9.89 -5.75
CA THR A 460 -19.02 -10.21 -6.70
C THR A 460 -18.92 -11.71 -6.96
N SER A 461 -18.85 -12.51 -5.89
CA SER A 461 -18.69 -13.98 -5.97
C SER A 461 -19.89 -14.65 -6.63
N LEU A 462 -21.10 -14.13 -6.40
CA LEU A 462 -22.34 -14.62 -6.99
C LEU A 462 -22.44 -14.28 -8.48
N LEU A 463 -22.01 -13.07 -8.88
CA LEU A 463 -21.97 -12.64 -10.29
C LEU A 463 -20.89 -13.37 -11.10
N GLU A 464 -19.79 -13.79 -10.47
CA GLU A 464 -18.78 -14.62 -11.13
C GLU A 464 -19.31 -16.02 -11.51
N ARG A 465 -20.34 -16.52 -10.81
CA ARG A 465 -20.96 -17.84 -11.05
C ARG A 465 -22.10 -17.84 -12.07
N GLY A 466 -22.69 -16.67 -12.33
CA GLY A 466 -23.77 -16.53 -13.30
C GLY A 466 -24.37 -15.13 -13.27
N ASP A 467 -24.99 -14.75 -14.38
CA ASP A 467 -25.63 -13.44 -14.52
C ASP A 467 -26.91 -13.39 -13.66
N ARG A 468 -26.98 -12.41 -12.76
CA ARG A 468 -28.09 -12.19 -11.81
C ARG A 468 -28.47 -10.71 -11.80
N PRO A 469 -29.30 -10.26 -12.75
CA PRO A 469 -29.62 -8.84 -12.91
C PRO A 469 -30.34 -8.25 -11.69
N GLU A 470 -31.09 -9.05 -10.93
CA GLU A 470 -31.84 -8.62 -9.75
C GLU A 470 -30.91 -8.09 -8.65
N LEU A 471 -29.73 -8.71 -8.47
CA LEU A 471 -28.73 -8.26 -7.51
C LEU A 471 -28.13 -6.91 -7.90
N LEU A 472 -27.86 -6.72 -9.19
CA LEU A 472 -27.33 -5.46 -9.71
C LEU A 472 -28.38 -4.34 -9.55
N GLU A 473 -29.66 -4.63 -9.77
CA GLU A 473 -30.76 -3.68 -9.58
C GLU A 473 -30.94 -3.27 -8.12
N ALA A 474 -30.95 -4.24 -7.19
CA ALA A 474 -31.00 -3.96 -5.76
C ALA A 474 -29.79 -3.15 -5.29
N PHE A 475 -28.58 -3.51 -5.75
CA PHE A 475 -27.35 -2.74 -5.47
C PHE A 475 -27.45 -1.31 -6.01
N THR A 476 -27.95 -1.12 -7.22
CA THR A 476 -28.03 0.21 -7.83
C THR A 476 -29.03 1.09 -7.13
N THR A 477 -30.15 0.52 -6.68
CA THR A 477 -31.12 1.22 -5.83
C THR A 477 -30.45 1.72 -4.55
N LEU A 478 -29.71 0.86 -3.85
CA LEU A 478 -28.93 1.26 -2.67
C LEU A 478 -27.89 2.34 -2.98
N TYR A 479 -27.16 2.20 -4.10
CA TYR A 479 -26.11 3.14 -4.48
C TYR A 479 -26.68 4.53 -4.80
N MET A 480 -27.82 4.61 -5.48
CA MET A 480 -28.50 5.87 -5.77
C MET A 480 -29.09 6.53 -4.52
N CYS A 481 -29.61 5.74 -3.56
CA CYS A 481 -30.13 6.24 -2.28
C CYS A 481 -29.03 6.70 -1.30
N SER A 482 -27.78 6.30 -1.49
CA SER A 482 -26.68 6.69 -0.59
C SER A 482 -26.42 8.20 -0.61
N VAL A 483 -26.07 8.79 0.54
CA VAL A 483 -25.73 10.23 0.59
C VAL A 483 -24.30 10.44 0.06
N PRO A 484 -24.04 11.43 -0.82
CA PRO A 484 -22.68 11.77 -1.25
C PRO A 484 -21.77 12.02 -0.04
N ASN A 485 -20.51 11.61 -0.11
CA ASN A 485 -19.52 11.63 0.99
C ASN A 485 -19.72 10.64 2.15
N SER A 486 -20.85 9.93 2.24
CA SER A 486 -21.05 8.89 3.26
C SER A 486 -20.09 7.71 3.10
N ALA A 487 -19.82 6.97 4.19
CA ALA A 487 -19.00 5.76 4.13
C ALA A 487 -19.64 4.68 3.24
N THR A 488 -20.97 4.54 3.28
CA THR A 488 -21.77 3.70 2.39
C THR A 488 -21.53 4.06 0.93
N PHE A 489 -21.59 5.34 0.59
CA PHE A 489 -21.32 5.83 -0.77
C PHE A 489 -19.91 5.45 -1.23
N ARG A 490 -18.88 5.70 -0.42
CA ARG A 490 -17.49 5.33 -0.76
C ARG A 490 -17.32 3.83 -1.01
N VAL A 491 -17.95 2.98 -0.20
CA VAL A 491 -17.90 1.52 -0.35
C VAL A 491 -18.63 1.06 -1.61
N CYS A 492 -19.82 1.60 -1.90
CA CYS A 492 -20.57 1.30 -3.12
C CYS A 492 -19.83 1.80 -4.38
N SER A 493 -19.25 3.00 -4.35
CA SER A 493 -18.46 3.55 -5.47
C SER A 493 -17.23 2.68 -5.75
N ALA A 494 -16.51 2.22 -4.72
CA ALA A 494 -15.36 1.34 -4.89
C ALA A 494 -15.76 -0.02 -5.50
N PHE A 495 -16.87 -0.62 -5.07
CA PHE A 495 -17.39 -1.85 -5.66
C PHE A 495 -17.81 -1.67 -7.11
N ALA A 496 -18.60 -0.63 -7.42
CA ALA A 496 -19.05 -0.34 -8.78
C ALA A 496 -17.84 -0.13 -9.72
N LEU A 497 -16.81 0.57 -9.23
CA LEU A 497 -15.58 0.81 -9.98
C LEU A 497 -14.81 -0.50 -10.25
N GLN A 498 -14.65 -1.35 -9.23
CA GLN A 498 -14.00 -2.65 -9.38
C GLN A 498 -14.76 -3.55 -10.36
N HIS A 499 -16.09 -3.60 -10.25
CA HIS A 499 -16.94 -4.41 -11.12
C HIS A 499 -16.83 -3.96 -12.58
N LEU A 500 -16.98 -2.65 -12.84
CA LEU A 500 -16.86 -2.11 -14.20
C LEU A 500 -15.44 -2.25 -14.76
N THR A 501 -14.41 -2.12 -13.91
CA THR A 501 -13.03 -2.40 -14.35
C THR A 501 -12.92 -3.83 -14.87
N HIS A 502 -13.46 -4.83 -14.17
CA HIS A 502 -13.45 -6.21 -14.64
C HIS A 502 -14.25 -6.39 -15.94
N VAL A 503 -15.42 -5.77 -16.06
CA VAL A 503 -16.27 -5.84 -17.26
C VAL A 503 -15.59 -5.24 -18.49
N PHE A 504 -14.89 -4.11 -18.35
CA PHE A 504 -14.26 -3.40 -19.47
C PHE A 504 -12.81 -3.80 -19.78
N THR A 505 -12.13 -4.51 -18.87
CA THR A 505 -10.75 -5.04 -19.09
C THR A 505 -10.73 -6.47 -19.60
N ALA A 506 -11.74 -7.30 -19.27
CA ALA A 506 -11.82 -8.66 -19.78
C ALA A 506 -12.05 -8.67 -21.30
N THR A 507 -11.33 -9.52 -22.02
CA THR A 507 -11.37 -9.72 -23.48
C THR A 507 -12.72 -10.24 -24.01
N SER A 508 -13.78 -10.24 -23.20
CA SER A 508 -15.10 -10.77 -23.52
C SER A 508 -16.09 -9.65 -23.86
N ARG A 509 -16.30 -9.41 -25.16
CA ARG A 509 -17.40 -8.56 -25.68
C ARG A 509 -18.80 -9.01 -25.20
N GLY A 510 -18.95 -10.26 -24.75
CA GLY A 510 -20.24 -10.85 -24.35
C GLY A 510 -20.79 -10.51 -22.96
N LYS A 511 -20.00 -9.94 -22.04
CA LYS A 511 -20.49 -9.58 -20.67
C LYS A 511 -21.13 -8.19 -20.57
N ILE A 512 -20.99 -7.35 -21.60
CA ILE A 512 -21.60 -6.00 -21.63
C ILE A 512 -23.11 -6.11 -21.88
N GLU A 513 -23.57 -7.15 -22.58
CA GLU A 513 -25.00 -7.40 -22.87
C GLU A 513 -25.82 -7.77 -21.63
N ALA A 514 -25.18 -8.25 -20.56
CA ALA A 514 -25.84 -8.60 -19.30
C ALA A 514 -26.20 -7.39 -18.42
N MET A 515 -25.60 -6.22 -18.65
CA MET A 515 -25.84 -5.01 -17.86
C MET A 515 -26.57 -3.96 -18.68
N SER A 516 -27.70 -3.48 -18.16
CA SER A 516 -28.45 -2.40 -18.80
C SER A 516 -27.64 -1.10 -18.84
N TRP A 517 -27.57 -0.45 -20.01
CA TRP A 517 -26.96 0.88 -20.16
C TRP A 517 -27.61 1.96 -19.26
N SER A 518 -28.88 1.78 -18.87
CA SER A 518 -29.54 2.67 -17.90
C SER A 518 -28.94 2.56 -16.50
N MET A 519 -28.31 1.43 -16.17
CA MET A 519 -27.58 1.26 -14.92
C MET A 519 -26.25 1.98 -14.95
N ILE A 520 -25.53 1.81 -16.07
CA ILE A 520 -24.19 2.36 -16.26
C ILE A 520 -24.26 3.88 -16.21
N SER A 521 -25.27 4.49 -16.84
CA SER A 521 -25.45 5.95 -16.80
C SER A 521 -25.67 6.46 -15.37
N LYS A 522 -26.49 5.77 -14.56
CA LYS A 522 -26.67 6.07 -13.13
C LYS A 522 -25.35 5.95 -12.35
N TRP A 523 -24.55 4.91 -12.59
CA TRP A 523 -23.27 4.75 -11.87
C TRP A 523 -22.23 5.79 -12.29
N MET A 524 -22.23 6.18 -13.56
CA MET A 524 -21.38 7.25 -14.08
C MET A 524 -21.64 8.57 -13.35
N ASP A 525 -22.90 8.99 -13.20
CA ASP A 525 -23.27 10.17 -12.40
C ASP A 525 -22.65 10.14 -11.00
N ARG A 526 -22.80 9.00 -10.31
CA ARG A 526 -22.25 8.79 -8.97
C ARG A 526 -20.73 8.80 -8.93
N PHE A 527 -20.03 8.33 -9.98
CA PHE A 527 -18.57 8.46 -10.06
C PHE A 527 -18.09 9.90 -10.18
N GLY A 528 -18.86 10.76 -10.84
CA GLY A 528 -18.57 12.19 -10.89
C GLY A 528 -18.55 12.80 -9.49
N LEU A 529 -19.56 12.49 -8.69
CA LEU A 529 -19.62 12.90 -7.28
C LEU A 529 -18.52 12.23 -6.44
N TYR A 530 -18.19 10.97 -6.69
CA TYR A 530 -17.14 10.25 -5.98
C TYR A 530 -15.76 10.85 -6.22
N MET A 531 -15.46 11.23 -7.46
CA MET A 531 -14.24 11.93 -7.83
C MET A 531 -14.09 13.24 -7.04
N LEU A 532 -15.16 14.02 -6.90
CA LEU A 532 -15.16 15.28 -6.14
C LEU A 532 -15.14 15.09 -4.61
N ALA A 533 -15.46 13.88 -4.12
CA ALA A 533 -15.50 13.54 -2.69
C ALA A 533 -14.12 13.13 -2.10
N LEU A 534 -13.11 12.91 -2.93
CA LEU A 534 -11.79 12.42 -2.53
C LEU A 534 -10.91 13.56 -2.01
N VAL A 535 -10.75 13.67 -0.69
CA VAL A 535 -10.10 14.83 -0.03
C VAL A 535 -8.63 15.02 -0.41
N ASP A 536 -7.90 13.96 -0.76
CA ASP A 536 -6.47 14.03 -1.12
C ASP A 536 -6.19 13.31 -2.45
N ALA A 537 -5.76 14.10 -3.45
CA ALA A 537 -5.48 13.63 -4.80
C ALA A 537 -4.23 12.74 -4.87
N THR A 538 -3.27 12.93 -3.96
CA THR A 538 -1.97 12.24 -4.02
C THR A 538 -2.04 10.82 -3.48
N THR A 539 -2.74 10.61 -2.36
CA THR A 539 -2.93 9.30 -1.74
C THR A 539 -3.91 8.42 -2.52
N HIS A 540 -4.85 9.02 -3.27
CA HIS A 540 -5.90 8.31 -4.01
C HIS A 540 -5.67 8.23 -5.52
N HIS A 541 -4.45 8.46 -6.02
CA HIS A 541 -4.15 8.49 -7.46
C HIS A 541 -4.57 7.20 -8.21
N ASP A 542 -4.42 6.02 -7.60
CA ASP A 542 -4.88 4.75 -8.19
C ASP A 542 -6.40 4.70 -8.41
N ILE A 543 -7.16 5.30 -7.50
CA ILE A 543 -8.62 5.38 -7.59
C ILE A 543 -9.00 6.33 -8.74
N PHE A 544 -8.34 7.49 -8.84
CA PHE A 544 -8.55 8.42 -9.96
C PHE A 544 -8.25 7.76 -11.31
N ASN A 545 -7.09 7.10 -11.44
CA ASN A 545 -6.71 6.38 -12.67
C ASN A 545 -7.75 5.31 -13.04
N SER A 546 -8.24 4.57 -12.04
CA SER A 546 -9.28 3.56 -12.25
C SER A 546 -10.59 4.19 -12.74
N ILE A 547 -11.02 5.32 -12.13
CA ILE A 547 -12.20 6.08 -12.57
C ILE A 547 -12.03 6.51 -14.03
N PHE A 548 -10.90 7.13 -14.38
CA PHE A 548 -10.65 7.61 -15.74
C PHE A 548 -10.68 6.48 -16.76
N ARG A 549 -10.02 5.35 -16.49
CA ARG A 549 -10.00 4.18 -17.38
C ARG A 549 -11.38 3.56 -17.58
N VAL A 550 -12.16 3.41 -16.51
CA VAL A 550 -13.54 2.91 -16.59
C VAL A 550 -14.40 3.89 -17.39
N SER A 551 -14.34 5.18 -17.09
CA SER A 551 -15.11 6.20 -17.81
C SER A 551 -14.75 6.25 -19.30
N MET A 552 -13.46 6.16 -19.67
CA MET A 552 -13.05 6.03 -21.08
C MET A 552 -13.58 4.74 -21.72
N GLY A 553 -13.54 3.63 -21.00
CA GLY A 553 -14.06 2.34 -21.44
C GLY A 553 -15.57 2.33 -21.70
N VAL A 554 -16.34 3.04 -20.87
CA VAL A 554 -17.79 3.25 -21.01
C VAL A 554 -18.07 4.17 -22.21
N LEU A 555 -17.48 5.38 -22.22
CA LEU A 555 -17.77 6.41 -23.21
C LEU A 555 -17.40 5.99 -24.64
N SER A 556 -16.31 5.24 -24.80
CA SER A 556 -15.89 4.72 -26.11
C SER A 556 -16.86 3.69 -26.72
N ARG A 557 -17.73 3.08 -25.90
CA ARG A 557 -18.64 1.98 -26.32
C ARG A 557 -20.12 2.34 -26.17
N MET A 558 -20.42 3.57 -25.77
CA MET A 558 -21.77 3.97 -25.37
C MET A 558 -22.68 4.25 -26.57
N PRO A 559 -23.93 3.75 -26.56
CA PRO A 559 -24.95 4.12 -27.54
C PRO A 559 -25.31 5.61 -27.52
N THR A 560 -25.69 6.17 -28.68
CA THR A 560 -25.93 7.62 -28.86
C THR A 560 -27.18 8.14 -28.14
N ASP A 561 -28.16 7.28 -27.89
CA ASP A 561 -29.39 7.56 -27.13
C ASP A 561 -29.11 7.75 -25.64
N VAL A 562 -28.24 6.91 -25.06
CA VAL A 562 -27.83 7.00 -23.65
C VAL A 562 -26.91 8.20 -23.41
N ALA A 563 -26.19 8.65 -24.45
CA ALA A 563 -25.32 9.84 -24.39
C ALA A 563 -26.06 11.15 -24.12
N ALA A 564 -27.38 11.16 -24.33
CA ALA A 564 -28.25 12.29 -24.01
C ALA A 564 -28.92 12.18 -22.62
N SER A 565 -28.57 11.18 -21.81
CA SER A 565 -29.14 11.01 -20.46
C SER A 565 -28.71 12.12 -19.50
N GLU A 566 -29.64 12.59 -18.67
CA GLU A 566 -29.42 13.57 -17.59
C GLU A 566 -28.26 13.17 -16.65
N HIS A 567 -28.11 11.87 -16.38
CA HIS A 567 -27.04 11.34 -15.54
C HIS A 567 -25.63 11.55 -16.13
N ILE A 568 -25.48 11.43 -17.45
CA ILE A 568 -24.20 11.65 -18.14
C ILE A 568 -23.89 13.15 -18.21
N GLU A 569 -24.91 14.00 -18.31
CA GLU A 569 -24.75 15.46 -18.23
C GLU A 569 -24.30 15.91 -16.83
N SER A 570 -24.91 15.38 -15.76
CA SER A 570 -24.49 15.60 -14.38
C SER A 570 -23.05 15.12 -14.12
N TRP A 571 -22.68 13.94 -14.64
CA TRP A 571 -21.31 13.46 -14.61
C TRP A 571 -20.34 14.41 -15.34
N ALA A 572 -20.69 14.87 -16.53
CA ALA A 572 -19.87 15.80 -17.30
C ALA A 572 -19.67 17.13 -16.55
N ASN A 573 -20.69 17.64 -15.86
CA ASN A 573 -20.57 18.82 -15.00
C ASN A 573 -19.60 18.59 -13.83
N SER A 574 -19.58 17.38 -13.26
CA SER A 574 -18.62 17.00 -12.22
C SER A 574 -17.18 16.95 -12.76
N VAL A 575 -16.99 16.46 -13.99
CA VAL A 575 -15.69 16.52 -14.70
C VAL A 575 -15.26 17.97 -14.92
N VAL A 576 -16.16 18.84 -15.39
CA VAL A 576 -15.86 20.28 -15.54
C VAL A 576 -15.45 20.90 -14.20
N ALA A 577 -16.13 20.58 -13.11
CA ALA A 577 -15.78 21.06 -11.77
C ALA A 577 -14.37 20.61 -11.35
N PHE A 578 -14.00 19.35 -11.62
CA PHE A 578 -12.67 18.81 -11.30
C PHE A 578 -11.52 19.50 -12.06
N PHE A 579 -11.76 19.90 -13.31
CA PHE A 579 -10.80 20.67 -14.10
C PHE A 579 -10.84 22.18 -13.80
N THR A 580 -11.87 22.68 -13.12
CA THR A 580 -11.96 24.11 -12.79
C THR A 580 -11.14 24.41 -11.54
N PRO A 581 -10.11 25.29 -11.61
CA PRO A 581 -9.36 25.68 -10.44
C PRO A 581 -10.28 26.43 -9.48
N SER A 582 -10.56 25.81 -8.33
CA SER A 582 -11.41 26.38 -7.28
C SER A 582 -10.77 26.14 -5.91
N THR A 583 -11.34 26.71 -4.85
CA THR A 583 -10.90 26.49 -3.47
C THR A 583 -11.19 25.06 -2.96
N SER A 584 -11.76 24.17 -3.78
CA SER A 584 -11.95 22.77 -3.45
C SER A 584 -10.62 22.01 -3.34
N PRO A 585 -10.47 21.07 -2.40
CA PRO A 585 -9.23 20.31 -2.21
C PRO A 585 -8.88 19.42 -3.40
N VAL A 586 -9.88 19.06 -4.22
CA VAL A 586 -9.74 18.14 -5.35
C VAL A 586 -9.63 18.94 -6.64
N TRP A 587 -8.41 19.06 -7.14
CA TRP A 587 -8.14 19.69 -8.43
C TRP A 587 -7.15 18.87 -9.22
N PHE A 588 -7.39 18.78 -10.52
CA PHE A 588 -6.58 18.02 -11.48
C PHE A 588 -5.06 18.29 -11.37
N GLY A 589 -4.65 19.53 -11.11
CA GLY A 589 -3.23 19.88 -11.04
C GLY A 589 -2.49 19.31 -9.82
N HIS A 590 -3.19 18.89 -8.77
CA HIS A 590 -2.58 18.23 -7.61
C HIS A 590 -2.26 16.74 -7.85
N LEU A 591 -2.61 16.17 -9.01
CA LEU A 591 -2.28 14.79 -9.35
C LEU A 591 -0.83 14.63 -9.82
N PRO A 592 -0.21 13.45 -9.63
CA PRO A 592 1.07 13.11 -10.26
C PRO A 592 1.01 13.23 -11.79
N TRP A 593 2.12 13.56 -12.44
CA TRP A 593 2.18 13.82 -13.89
C TRP A 593 1.64 12.67 -14.76
N ALA A 594 1.86 11.41 -14.38
CA ALA A 594 1.31 10.27 -15.10
C ALA A 594 -0.24 10.21 -15.03
N SER A 595 -0.81 10.47 -13.86
CA SER A 595 -2.27 10.54 -13.65
C SER A 595 -2.89 11.76 -14.33
N GLN A 596 -2.14 12.87 -14.45
CA GLN A 596 -2.60 14.04 -15.20
C GLN A 596 -2.87 13.68 -16.67
N LEU A 597 -2.00 12.90 -17.31
CA LEU A 597 -2.20 12.47 -18.70
C LEU A 597 -3.45 11.59 -18.87
N GLU A 598 -3.70 10.65 -17.96
CA GLU A 598 -4.90 9.80 -18.00
C GLU A 598 -6.19 10.62 -17.83
N ALA A 599 -6.20 11.65 -16.97
CA ALA A 599 -7.36 12.52 -16.84
C ALA A 599 -7.61 13.37 -18.09
N VAL A 600 -6.55 13.85 -18.76
CA VAL A 600 -6.70 14.58 -20.03
C VAL A 600 -7.19 13.65 -21.14
N ALA A 601 -6.74 12.39 -21.16
CA ALA A 601 -7.21 11.39 -22.12
C ALA A 601 -8.74 11.18 -22.06
N LEU A 602 -9.32 11.28 -20.85
CA LEU A 602 -10.77 11.21 -20.67
C LEU A 602 -11.51 12.30 -21.49
N LEU A 603 -10.93 13.49 -21.63
CA LEU A 603 -11.56 14.62 -22.32
C LEU A 603 -11.84 14.31 -23.80
N HIS A 604 -10.96 13.53 -24.45
CA HIS A 604 -11.13 13.11 -25.84
C HIS A 604 -12.43 12.32 -26.06
N HIS A 605 -12.88 11.59 -25.05
CA HIS A 605 -14.05 10.70 -25.14
C HIS A 605 -15.37 11.37 -24.71
N LEU A 606 -15.36 12.67 -24.38
CA LEU A 606 -16.57 13.36 -23.95
C LEU A 606 -17.58 13.53 -25.11
N PRO A 607 -18.87 13.21 -24.90
CA PRO A 607 -19.89 13.30 -25.95
C PRO A 607 -20.18 14.75 -26.34
N LYS A 608 -20.24 15.65 -25.35
CA LYS A 608 -20.46 17.09 -25.50
C LYS A 608 -19.49 17.85 -24.60
N TYR A 609 -19.07 19.02 -25.07
CA TYR A 609 -18.28 19.94 -24.26
C TYR A 609 -19.19 21.09 -23.76
N PRO A 610 -19.31 21.29 -22.44
CA PRO A 610 -20.06 22.42 -21.90
C PRO A 610 -19.44 23.77 -22.33
N PRO A 611 -20.23 24.81 -22.57
CA PRO A 611 -19.74 26.08 -23.14
C PRO A 611 -18.77 26.82 -22.21
N THR A 612 -18.89 26.66 -20.90
CA THR A 612 -17.99 27.24 -19.89
C THR A 612 -16.67 26.49 -19.76
N PHE A 613 -16.58 25.27 -20.29
CA PHE A 613 -15.45 24.37 -20.05
C PHE A 613 -14.16 24.84 -20.72
N LEU A 614 -14.26 25.47 -21.90
CA LEU A 614 -13.10 26.02 -22.61
C LEU A 614 -12.38 27.10 -21.79
N ARG A 615 -13.11 27.86 -20.95
CA ARG A 615 -12.50 28.80 -20.01
C ARG A 615 -11.75 28.09 -18.90
N SER A 616 -12.31 27.02 -18.33
CA SER A 616 -11.63 26.21 -17.31
C SER A 616 -10.36 25.56 -17.86
N LEU A 617 -10.40 25.01 -19.08
CA LEU A 617 -9.21 24.47 -19.76
C LEU A 617 -8.15 25.55 -20.02
N ALA A 618 -8.57 26.78 -20.37
CA ALA A 618 -7.65 27.90 -20.51
C ALA A 618 -6.95 28.23 -19.17
N THR A 619 -7.67 28.15 -18.05
CA THR A 619 -7.06 28.34 -16.72
C THR A 619 -6.11 27.19 -16.34
N CYS A 620 -6.41 25.94 -16.73
CA CYS A 620 -5.47 24.83 -16.57
C CYS A 620 -4.17 25.10 -17.34
N CYS A 621 -4.25 25.56 -18.59
CA CYS A 621 -3.06 25.84 -19.40
C CYS A 621 -2.18 26.95 -18.80
N LYS A 622 -2.73 27.83 -17.95
CA LYS A 622 -2.00 28.87 -17.21
C LYS A 622 -1.37 28.40 -15.91
N ALA A 623 -1.86 27.31 -15.32
CA ALA A 623 -1.39 26.86 -14.03
C ALA A 623 0.02 26.23 -14.11
N GLN A 624 0.83 26.44 -13.09
CA GLN A 624 2.22 25.94 -13.04
C GLN A 624 2.29 24.48 -12.55
N GLU A 625 1.30 23.97 -11.81
CA GLU A 625 1.32 22.60 -11.30
C GLU A 625 1.06 21.53 -12.38
N ILE A 626 0.62 21.93 -13.57
CA ILE A 626 0.28 21.01 -14.66
C ILE A 626 1.48 20.78 -15.58
N SER A 627 1.76 19.50 -15.86
CA SER A 627 2.82 19.07 -16.77
C SER A 627 2.64 19.62 -18.19
N VAL A 628 3.75 19.90 -18.87
CA VAL A 628 3.76 20.40 -20.26
C VAL A 628 3.10 19.41 -21.20
N ASP A 629 3.31 18.11 -21.02
CA ASP A 629 2.70 17.06 -21.83
C ASP A 629 1.16 17.03 -21.70
N ALA A 630 0.63 17.20 -20.48
CA ALA A 630 -0.81 17.30 -20.26
C ALA A 630 -1.39 18.55 -20.92
N LYS A 631 -0.71 19.70 -20.85
CA LYS A 631 -1.12 20.94 -21.54
C LYS A 631 -1.11 20.77 -23.05
N SER A 632 -0.06 20.17 -23.62
CA SER A 632 0.03 19.81 -25.04
C SER A 632 -1.17 18.97 -25.47
N PHE A 633 -1.52 17.95 -24.67
CA PHE A 633 -2.60 17.05 -25.03
C PHE A 633 -3.98 17.72 -24.93
N ILE A 634 -4.21 18.62 -23.95
CA ILE A 634 -5.42 19.45 -23.90
C ILE A 634 -5.55 20.30 -25.19
N ILE A 635 -4.46 20.94 -25.61
CA ILE A 635 -4.42 21.78 -26.81
C ILE A 635 -4.76 20.96 -28.06
N ASP A 636 -4.22 19.75 -28.19
CA ASP A 636 -4.53 18.85 -29.30
C ASP A 636 -6.01 18.41 -29.30
N ILE A 637 -6.56 18.06 -28.14
CA ILE A 637 -7.98 17.64 -28.00
C ILE A 637 -8.92 18.78 -28.40
N VAL A 638 -8.65 20.01 -27.95
CA VAL A 638 -9.43 21.21 -28.34
C VAL A 638 -9.33 21.47 -29.84
N SER A 639 -8.24 21.09 -30.49
CA SER A 639 -8.01 21.29 -31.93
C SER A 639 -8.62 20.20 -32.84
N GLY A 640 -8.98 19.04 -32.31
CA GLY A 640 -9.46 17.90 -33.10
C GLY A 640 -10.68 18.20 -33.97
N GLN A 641 -10.82 17.50 -35.11
CA GLN A 641 -11.80 17.79 -36.17
C GLN A 641 -13.28 17.87 -35.71
N GLY A 642 -13.64 17.24 -34.59
CA GLY A 642 -14.99 17.34 -34.00
C GLY A 642 -15.26 18.60 -33.16
N SER A 643 -14.22 19.36 -32.77
CA SER A 643 -14.27 20.54 -31.90
C SER A 643 -14.42 21.85 -32.69
N LEU A 644 -13.85 21.91 -33.91
CA LEU A 644 -13.93 23.04 -34.84
C LEU A 644 -15.37 23.40 -35.25
N ASN A 645 -16.30 22.44 -35.19
CA ASN A 645 -17.73 22.66 -35.45
C ASN A 645 -18.56 22.90 -34.17
N LYS A 646 -17.98 22.72 -32.98
CA LYS A 646 -18.68 22.79 -31.68
C LYS A 646 -18.45 24.12 -30.95
N PHE A 647 -17.29 24.76 -31.13
CA PHE A 647 -16.95 26.03 -30.48
C PHE A 647 -16.88 27.19 -31.46
N ASP A 648 -17.25 28.38 -30.98
CA ASP A 648 -17.05 29.61 -31.73
C ASP A 648 -15.55 29.86 -31.98
N ARG A 649 -15.22 30.34 -33.18
CA ARG A 649 -13.85 30.63 -33.59
C ARG A 649 -13.21 31.69 -32.70
N GLY A 650 -13.99 32.66 -32.20
CA GLY A 650 -13.52 33.67 -31.26
C GLY A 650 -13.14 33.08 -29.90
N ALA A 651 -13.92 32.13 -29.39
CA ALA A 651 -13.60 31.43 -28.14
C ALA A 651 -12.33 30.59 -28.27
N LEU A 652 -12.15 29.86 -29.38
CA LEU A 652 -10.93 29.11 -29.67
C LEU A 652 -9.69 30.02 -29.75
N LEU A 653 -9.81 31.17 -30.42
CA LEU A 653 -8.74 32.17 -30.46
C LEU A 653 -8.36 32.63 -29.05
N SER A 654 -9.34 32.97 -28.21
CA SER A 654 -9.10 33.38 -26.82
C SER A 654 -8.40 32.30 -25.98
N PHE A 655 -8.76 31.02 -26.19
CA PHE A 655 -8.11 29.88 -25.54
C PHE A 655 -6.65 29.73 -25.97
N TYR A 656 -6.36 29.71 -27.26
CA TYR A 656 -5.00 29.56 -27.77
C TYR A 656 -4.11 30.73 -27.34
N MET A 657 -4.62 31.97 -27.36
CA MET A 657 -3.88 33.13 -26.87
C MET A 657 -3.60 33.05 -25.36
N SER A 658 -4.56 32.52 -24.59
CA SER A 658 -4.38 32.29 -23.16
C SER A 658 -3.34 31.22 -22.82
N ALA A 659 -3.22 30.18 -23.65
CA ALA A 659 -2.21 29.14 -23.50
C ALA A 659 -0.82 29.58 -23.98
N LEU A 660 -0.76 30.42 -25.02
CA LEU A 660 0.47 30.92 -25.62
C LEU A 660 1.24 31.89 -24.70
N PHE A 661 0.53 32.74 -23.97
CA PHE A 661 1.13 33.74 -23.07
C PHE A 661 1.14 33.33 -21.59
N ALA A 662 1.01 32.03 -21.31
CA ALA A 662 1.13 31.52 -19.95
C ALA A 662 2.59 31.24 -19.59
N ASP A 663 2.97 31.61 -18.37
CA ASP A 663 4.33 31.40 -17.86
C ASP A 663 4.71 29.91 -17.88
N GLY A 664 5.87 29.59 -18.47
CA GLY A 664 6.40 28.22 -18.56
C GLY A 664 5.90 27.39 -19.75
N ASN A 665 5.13 27.98 -20.68
CA ASN A 665 4.61 27.28 -21.87
C ASN A 665 5.48 27.46 -23.14
N ASP A 666 6.75 27.82 -23.01
CA ASP A 666 7.67 28.05 -24.14
C ASP A 666 7.74 26.86 -25.13
N ALA A 667 7.74 25.63 -24.61
CA ALA A 667 7.76 24.42 -25.41
C ALA A 667 6.47 24.18 -26.23
N LEU A 668 5.34 24.76 -25.81
CA LEU A 668 4.04 24.62 -26.47
C LEU A 668 3.82 25.67 -27.57
N CYS A 669 4.63 26.73 -27.59
CA CYS A 669 4.50 27.84 -28.55
C CYS A 669 4.44 27.36 -30.02
N PRO A 670 5.31 26.44 -30.50
CA PRO A 670 5.25 25.96 -31.88
C PRO A 670 3.95 25.21 -32.20
N GLN A 671 3.43 24.44 -31.25
CA GLN A 671 2.19 23.67 -31.42
C GLN A 671 0.98 24.61 -31.53
N VAL A 672 0.82 25.55 -30.59
CA VAL A 672 -0.26 26.53 -30.60
C VAL A 672 -0.23 27.38 -31.88
N CYS A 673 0.95 27.78 -32.33
CA CYS A 673 1.13 28.55 -33.57
C CYS A 673 0.72 27.78 -34.83
N ARG A 674 1.02 26.48 -34.92
CA ARG A 674 0.52 25.62 -36.01
C ARG A 674 -1.01 25.55 -36.03
N LEU A 675 -1.64 25.44 -34.85
CA LEU A 675 -3.10 25.37 -34.72
C LEU A 675 -3.78 26.70 -35.03
N LEU A 676 -3.21 27.84 -34.60
CA LEU A 676 -3.70 29.16 -34.97
C LEU A 676 -3.71 29.38 -36.48
N ASN A 677 -2.68 28.90 -37.18
CA ASN A 677 -2.65 28.94 -38.64
C ASN A 677 -3.73 28.03 -39.26
N ALA A 678 -4.00 26.86 -38.66
CA ALA A 678 -5.04 25.94 -39.11
C ALA A 678 -6.47 26.50 -38.97
N LEU A 679 -6.71 27.50 -38.11
CA LEU A 679 -8.01 28.16 -37.97
C LEU A 679 -8.41 29.02 -39.19
N ASN A 680 -7.49 29.29 -40.13
CA ASN A 680 -7.75 29.94 -41.41
C ASN A 680 -8.50 31.29 -41.31
N PHE A 681 -8.15 32.15 -40.34
CA PHE A 681 -8.68 33.53 -40.24
C PHE A 681 -8.20 34.47 -41.36
N GLY A 682 -7.23 34.04 -42.18
CA GLY A 682 -6.73 34.80 -43.32
C GLY A 682 -6.17 36.18 -42.92
N PRO A 683 -6.39 37.25 -43.71
CA PRO A 683 -5.80 38.56 -43.46
C PRO A 683 -6.38 39.26 -42.22
N THR A 684 -7.51 38.77 -41.69
CA THR A 684 -8.16 39.35 -40.50
C THR A 684 -7.45 38.98 -39.20
N LEU A 685 -6.66 37.90 -39.17
CA LEU A 685 -5.95 37.45 -37.97
C LEU A 685 -5.00 38.52 -37.41
N SER A 686 -4.24 39.17 -38.30
CA SER A 686 -3.30 40.22 -37.92
C SER A 686 -4.03 41.43 -37.32
N SER A 687 -5.19 41.80 -37.87
CA SER A 687 -6.01 42.90 -37.34
C SER A 687 -6.65 42.57 -35.99
N ILE A 688 -7.08 41.32 -35.78
CA ILE A 688 -7.73 40.87 -34.54
C ILE A 688 -6.72 40.75 -33.40
N LEU A 689 -5.51 40.26 -33.68
CA LEU A 689 -4.49 40.01 -32.66
C LEU A 689 -3.62 41.23 -32.35
N ALA A 690 -3.49 42.21 -33.25
CA ALA A 690 -2.61 43.37 -33.05
C ALA A 690 -2.83 44.10 -31.70
N PRO A 691 -4.07 44.39 -31.25
CA PRO A 691 -4.30 45.04 -29.97
C PRO A 691 -3.88 44.17 -28.77
N THR A 692 -4.07 42.85 -28.85
CA THR A 692 -3.74 41.91 -27.77
C THR A 692 -2.23 41.71 -27.66
N LEU A 693 -1.53 41.62 -28.80
CA LEU A 693 -0.07 41.45 -28.85
C LEU A 693 0.66 42.72 -28.35
N SER A 694 0.14 43.91 -28.66
CA SER A 694 0.73 45.18 -28.21
C SER A 694 0.67 45.43 -26.69
N LYS A 695 -0.17 44.69 -25.96
CA LYS A 695 -0.35 44.83 -24.51
C LYS A 695 0.56 43.91 -23.68
N GLN A 696 1.28 42.99 -24.31
CA GLN A 696 2.12 42.00 -23.63
C GLN A 696 3.55 42.54 -23.43
N SER A 697 4.16 42.22 -22.29
CA SER A 697 5.56 42.57 -22.01
C SER A 697 6.52 41.72 -22.84
N VAL A 698 7.46 42.36 -23.54
CA VAL A 698 8.46 41.69 -24.40
C VAL A 698 9.46 40.86 -23.59
N GLU A 699 9.85 41.33 -22.40
CA GLU A 699 10.88 40.68 -21.57
C GLU A 699 10.46 39.32 -21.01
N ALA A 700 9.19 39.15 -20.65
CA ALA A 700 8.67 37.91 -20.07
C ALA A 700 8.22 36.87 -21.11
N ASN A 701 7.78 37.31 -22.30
CA ASN A 701 7.08 36.48 -23.31
C ASN A 701 7.73 36.54 -24.71
N THR A 702 9.05 36.72 -24.79
CA THR A 702 9.77 36.99 -26.05
C THR A 702 9.52 35.92 -27.12
N LEU A 703 9.58 34.64 -26.75
CA LEU A 703 9.39 33.52 -27.68
C LEU A 703 7.94 33.41 -28.16
N ALA A 704 6.98 33.48 -27.23
CA ALA A 704 5.55 33.44 -27.52
C ALA A 704 5.13 34.58 -28.46
N LEU A 705 5.65 35.79 -28.22
CA LEU A 705 5.42 36.96 -29.07
C LEU A 705 6.00 36.78 -30.46
N LEU A 706 7.26 36.35 -30.56
CA LEU A 706 7.91 36.08 -31.85
C LEU A 706 7.08 35.10 -32.69
N MET A 707 6.71 33.96 -32.11
CA MET A 707 5.99 32.92 -32.83
C MET A 707 4.57 33.36 -33.22
N ALA A 708 3.87 34.10 -32.34
CA ALA A 708 2.57 34.71 -32.67
C ALA A 708 2.68 35.69 -33.86
N PHE A 709 3.72 36.53 -33.88
CA PHE A 709 3.94 37.47 -34.96
C PHE A 709 4.23 36.75 -36.28
N VAL A 710 5.08 35.73 -36.28
CA VAL A 710 5.39 34.93 -37.48
C VAL A 710 4.10 34.33 -38.07
N VAL A 711 3.20 33.79 -37.24
CA VAL A 711 1.91 33.23 -37.70
C VAL A 711 0.99 34.31 -38.26
N CYS A 712 0.83 35.44 -37.57
CA CYS A 712 0.01 36.57 -38.04
C CYS A 712 0.50 37.09 -39.40
N LEU A 713 1.82 37.22 -39.56
CA LEU A 713 2.45 37.73 -40.78
C LEU A 713 2.39 36.72 -41.93
N LYS A 714 2.55 35.43 -41.65
CA LYS A 714 2.36 34.34 -42.63
C LYS A 714 0.93 34.28 -43.14
N SER A 715 -0.06 34.46 -42.25
CA SER A 715 -1.47 34.54 -42.61
C SER A 715 -1.76 35.74 -43.52
N TYR A 716 -1.16 36.90 -43.26
CA TYR A 716 -1.26 38.09 -44.11
C TYR A 716 -0.60 37.89 -45.49
N ALA A 717 0.62 37.34 -45.52
CA ALA A 717 1.40 37.12 -46.74
C ALA A 717 0.77 36.07 -47.67
N SER A 718 0.03 35.08 -47.14
CA SER A 718 -0.70 34.09 -47.94
C SER A 718 -1.72 34.73 -48.92
N VAL A 719 -2.20 35.94 -48.61
CA VAL A 719 -3.07 36.73 -49.49
C VAL A 719 -2.26 37.58 -50.47
N SER A 720 -1.12 38.14 -50.02
CA SER A 720 -0.21 38.94 -50.85
C SER A 720 0.59 38.11 -51.87
N ALA A 721 0.69 36.79 -51.69
CA ALA A 721 1.39 35.89 -52.61
C ALA A 721 0.72 35.74 -53.99
N LYS A 722 -0.50 36.29 -54.19
CA LYS A 722 -1.14 36.38 -55.51
C LYS A 722 -0.57 37.50 -56.39
N THR A 723 0.26 38.39 -55.85
CA THR A 723 0.99 39.42 -56.61
C THR A 723 2.47 39.06 -56.60
N SER A 724 3.02 38.74 -57.77
CA SER A 724 4.39 38.23 -57.96
C SER A 724 5.51 39.28 -57.77
N ALA A 725 5.23 40.43 -57.15
CA ALA A 725 6.22 41.47 -56.86
C ALA A 725 6.49 41.53 -55.35
N MET A 726 7.76 41.34 -54.96
CA MET A 726 8.22 41.54 -53.59
C MET A 726 8.41 43.04 -53.33
N ASP A 727 7.31 43.76 -53.10
CA ASP A 727 7.38 45.16 -52.68
C ASP A 727 7.75 45.27 -51.18
N LYS A 728 8.27 46.44 -50.74
CA LYS A 728 8.46 46.76 -49.32
C LYS A 728 7.08 46.69 -48.64
N LEU A 729 6.81 45.60 -47.92
CA LEU A 729 5.52 45.34 -47.27
C LEU A 729 5.42 46.16 -45.98
N PRO A 730 4.38 46.99 -45.83
CA PRO A 730 4.21 47.81 -44.63
C PRO A 730 3.88 46.93 -43.42
N THR A 731 4.65 47.11 -42.35
CA THR A 731 4.35 46.53 -41.04
C THR A 731 3.31 47.40 -40.31
N PRO A 732 2.32 46.83 -39.62
CA PRO A 732 1.42 47.62 -38.78
C PRO A 732 2.21 48.45 -37.74
N GLU A 733 2.07 49.78 -37.76
CA GLU A 733 2.79 50.74 -36.90
C GLU A 733 2.76 50.36 -35.41
N VAL A 734 1.64 49.84 -34.94
CA VAL A 734 1.40 49.43 -33.54
C VAL A 734 2.28 48.24 -33.10
N LEU A 735 2.64 47.36 -34.05
CA LEU A 735 3.41 46.15 -33.79
C LEU A 735 4.92 46.34 -34.01
N LYS A 736 5.28 47.34 -34.83
CA LYS A 736 6.66 47.63 -35.23
C LYS A 736 7.65 47.72 -34.05
N PRO A 737 7.41 48.51 -32.99
CA PRO A 737 8.39 48.63 -31.89
C PRO A 737 8.56 47.33 -31.10
N HIS A 738 7.48 46.59 -30.84
CA HIS A 738 7.50 45.32 -30.10
C HIS A 738 8.18 44.21 -30.91
N LEU A 739 7.96 44.19 -32.23
CA LEU A 739 8.57 43.22 -33.14
C LEU A 739 10.09 43.45 -33.26
N ILE A 740 10.55 44.70 -33.39
CA ILE A 740 12.00 45.01 -33.42
C ILE A 740 12.66 44.53 -32.13
N THR A 741 12.09 44.87 -30.97
CA THR A 741 12.66 44.51 -29.67
C THR A 741 12.71 42.98 -29.47
N SER A 742 11.64 42.27 -29.85
CA SER A 742 11.59 40.79 -29.72
C SER A 742 12.59 40.09 -30.66
N LEU A 743 12.70 40.54 -31.92
CA LEU A 743 13.63 39.96 -32.90
C LEU A 743 15.09 40.19 -32.48
N VAL A 744 15.43 41.39 -32.01
CA VAL A 744 16.79 41.71 -31.54
C VAL A 744 17.12 40.89 -30.29
N GLN A 745 16.20 40.76 -29.34
CA GLN A 745 16.43 39.98 -28.12
C GLN A 745 16.73 38.50 -28.41
N VAL A 746 16.01 37.87 -29.34
CA VAL A 746 16.25 36.47 -29.75
C VAL A 746 17.57 36.29 -30.49
N LEU A 747 17.99 37.29 -31.27
CA LEU A 747 19.27 37.25 -32.00
C LEU A 747 20.49 37.47 -31.10
N VAL A 748 20.31 38.09 -29.93
CA VAL A 748 21.40 38.46 -29.02
C VAL A 748 21.52 37.50 -27.84
N ASP A 749 20.41 36.90 -27.37
CA ASP A 749 20.44 35.94 -26.25
C ASP A 749 20.88 34.53 -26.73
N PRO A 750 22.06 34.03 -26.28
CA PRO A 750 22.56 32.72 -26.69
C PRO A 750 21.67 31.54 -26.25
N LYS A 751 20.78 31.72 -25.27
CA LYS A 751 19.83 30.68 -24.85
C LYS A 751 18.69 30.46 -25.87
N LEU A 752 18.46 31.41 -26.77
CA LEU A 752 17.37 31.41 -27.73
C LEU A 752 17.83 31.09 -29.17
N ASP A 753 19.10 30.70 -29.34
CA ASP A 753 19.73 30.41 -30.65
C ASP A 753 18.94 29.39 -31.50
N GLN A 754 18.26 28.43 -30.86
CA GLN A 754 17.42 27.44 -31.54
C GLN A 754 16.21 28.03 -32.29
N PHE A 755 15.80 29.26 -31.97
CA PHE A 755 14.64 29.93 -32.56
C PHE A 755 15.00 30.94 -33.65
N ILE A 756 16.29 31.16 -33.92
CA ILE A 756 16.78 32.03 -35.00
C ILE A 756 16.18 31.69 -36.39
N PRO A 757 15.96 30.43 -36.79
CA PRO A 757 15.29 30.13 -38.06
C PRO A 757 13.87 30.72 -38.17
N HIS A 758 13.14 30.81 -37.04
CA HIS A 758 11.80 31.39 -37.00
C HIS A 758 11.84 32.92 -37.10
N VAL A 759 12.88 33.56 -36.56
CA VAL A 759 13.18 35.00 -36.75
C VAL A 759 13.36 35.29 -38.23
N PHE A 760 14.16 34.48 -38.94
CA PHE A 760 14.40 34.64 -40.37
C PHE A 760 13.14 34.38 -41.21
N GLU A 761 12.34 33.38 -40.86
CA GLU A 761 11.02 33.17 -41.49
C GLU A 761 10.09 34.38 -41.25
N GLY A 762 10.06 34.95 -40.03
CA GLY A 762 9.29 36.15 -39.72
C GLY A 762 9.72 37.38 -40.51
N MET A 763 11.03 37.61 -40.63
CA MET A 763 11.61 38.70 -41.45
C MET A 763 11.24 38.56 -42.92
N ARG A 764 11.05 37.33 -43.41
CA ARG A 764 10.61 37.08 -44.78
C ARG A 764 9.19 37.59 -45.05
N TYR A 765 8.30 37.48 -44.07
CA TYR A 765 6.92 37.97 -44.20
C TYR A 765 6.75 39.45 -43.80
N CYS A 766 7.73 40.03 -43.09
CA CYS A 766 7.70 41.41 -42.60
C CYS A 766 8.99 42.16 -42.90
N ASN A 767 9.26 42.36 -44.19
CA ASN A 767 10.48 43.01 -44.67
C ASN A 767 10.59 44.49 -44.24
N GLY A 768 9.48 45.17 -43.92
CA GLY A 768 9.44 46.56 -43.47
C GLY A 768 10.16 46.86 -42.14
N VAL A 769 10.48 45.85 -41.33
CA VAL A 769 11.21 45.98 -40.05
C VAL A 769 12.68 45.58 -40.16
N PHE A 770 13.07 45.00 -41.30
CA PHE A 770 14.40 44.43 -41.51
C PHE A 770 15.52 45.46 -41.33
N LEU A 771 15.35 46.65 -41.92
CA LEU A 771 16.34 47.74 -41.80
C LEU A 771 16.45 48.27 -40.36
N ASP A 772 15.33 48.39 -39.64
CA ASP A 772 15.31 48.87 -38.25
C ASP A 772 15.99 47.88 -37.28
N VAL A 773 15.85 46.58 -37.54
CA VAL A 773 16.58 45.53 -36.78
C VAL A 773 18.07 45.57 -37.11
N ALA A 774 18.43 45.69 -38.39
CA ALA A 774 19.82 45.83 -38.82
C ALA A 774 20.49 47.05 -38.16
N ALA A 775 19.78 48.18 -38.09
CA ALA A 775 20.26 49.40 -37.43
C ALA A 775 20.52 49.20 -35.94
N ARG A 776 19.63 48.51 -35.22
CA ARG A 776 19.85 48.19 -33.79
C ARG A 776 21.02 47.23 -33.56
N LEU A 777 21.23 46.24 -34.44
CA LEU A 777 22.35 45.30 -34.33
C LEU A 777 23.70 45.93 -34.68
N ALA A 778 23.70 47.00 -35.48
CA ALA A 778 24.90 47.75 -35.89
C ALA A 778 25.47 48.66 -34.78
N HIS A 779 24.70 48.94 -33.72
CA HIS A 779 25.10 49.89 -32.67
C HIS A 779 26.09 49.33 -31.63
N ASP A 780 26.19 48.01 -31.44
CA ASP A 780 27.11 47.37 -30.48
C ASP A 780 28.07 46.39 -31.19
N VAL A 781 29.33 46.35 -30.75
CA VAL A 781 30.39 45.47 -31.29
C VAL A 781 30.03 44.01 -31.02
N LYS A 782 29.40 43.70 -29.87
CA LYS A 782 28.99 42.33 -29.54
C LYS A 782 27.89 41.79 -30.47
N THR A 783 27.03 42.66 -31.01
CA THR A 783 25.89 42.29 -31.87
C THR A 783 26.21 42.34 -33.36
N SER A 784 27.34 42.94 -33.75
CA SER A 784 27.80 43.05 -35.14
C SER A 784 28.09 41.68 -35.79
N SER A 785 28.52 40.70 -35.01
CA SER A 785 28.66 39.31 -35.44
C SER A 785 27.31 38.65 -35.83
N MET A 786 26.21 39.05 -35.20
CA MET A 786 24.87 38.55 -35.50
C MET A 786 24.27 39.23 -36.74
N LEU A 787 24.60 40.50 -36.97
CA LEU A 787 24.31 41.17 -38.25
C LEU A 787 24.97 40.44 -39.42
N LEU A 788 26.22 39.99 -39.27
CA LEU A 788 26.92 39.18 -40.26
C LEU A 788 26.23 37.82 -40.51
N ARG A 789 25.77 37.15 -39.44
CA ARG A 789 25.00 35.89 -39.52
C ARG A 789 23.67 36.08 -40.27
N MET A 790 22.98 37.18 -40.02
CA MET A 790 21.73 37.53 -40.70
C MET A 790 21.93 37.81 -42.21
N LEU A 791 23.01 38.49 -42.59
CA LEU A 791 23.33 38.78 -44.00
C LEU A 791 23.74 37.53 -44.79
N ARG A 792 24.38 36.55 -44.13
CA ARG A 792 24.81 35.28 -44.75
C ARG A 792 23.66 34.30 -44.99
N GLU A 793 22.56 34.46 -44.29
CA GLU A 793 21.44 33.53 -44.32
C GLU A 793 20.81 33.45 -45.72
N ALA A 794 20.75 32.23 -46.27
CA ALA A 794 20.27 32.00 -47.64
C ALA A 794 18.81 32.40 -47.84
N SER A 795 17.97 32.24 -46.80
CA SER A 795 16.53 32.55 -46.85
C SER A 795 16.24 34.06 -46.94
N LEU A 796 17.17 34.92 -46.54
CA LEU A 796 17.02 36.38 -46.52
C LEU A 796 17.71 37.11 -47.69
N ARG A 797 18.49 36.42 -48.54
CA ARG A 797 19.26 37.03 -49.64
C ARG A 797 18.46 37.98 -50.54
N LYS A 798 17.23 37.60 -50.90
CA LYS A 798 16.35 38.42 -51.74
C LYS A 798 15.94 39.74 -51.07
N ILE A 799 15.83 39.75 -49.74
CA ILE A 799 15.47 40.93 -48.94
C ILE A 799 16.71 41.80 -48.73
N VAL A 800 17.87 41.19 -48.50
CA VAL A 800 19.16 41.90 -48.45
C VAL A 800 19.40 42.65 -49.77
N GLY A 801 19.08 42.05 -50.92
CA GLY A 801 19.11 42.73 -52.22
C GLY A 801 18.14 43.92 -52.32
N LEU A 802 16.92 43.78 -51.79
CA LEU A 802 15.90 44.84 -51.80
C LEU A 802 16.32 46.10 -50.99
N TYR A 803 17.03 45.91 -49.88
CA TYR A 803 17.50 46.99 -48.99
C TYR A 803 19.00 47.31 -49.16
N HIS A 804 19.62 46.91 -50.27
CA HIS A 804 21.08 47.00 -50.46
C HIS A 804 21.63 48.43 -50.29
N THR A 805 20.98 49.43 -50.87
CA THR A 805 21.39 50.85 -50.75
C THR A 805 21.32 51.30 -49.30
N ASP A 806 20.21 51.03 -48.63
CA ASP A 806 19.93 51.46 -47.26
C ASP A 806 20.88 50.78 -46.25
N LEU A 807 21.28 49.52 -46.51
CA LEU A 807 22.27 48.79 -45.72
C LEU A 807 23.70 49.29 -45.92
N THR A 808 24.04 49.74 -47.13
CA THR A 808 25.37 50.29 -47.44
C THR A 808 25.60 51.57 -46.62
N ASP A 809 24.60 52.46 -46.61
CA ASP A 809 24.62 53.69 -45.83
C ASP A 809 24.72 53.43 -44.32
N LEU A 810 24.01 52.41 -43.83
CA LEU A 810 24.06 52.00 -42.41
C LEU A 810 25.45 51.49 -41.99
N ILE A 811 26.07 50.64 -42.81
CA ILE A 811 27.38 50.02 -42.52
C ILE A 811 28.49 51.07 -42.59
N ASP A 812 28.37 52.06 -43.49
CA ASP A 812 29.34 53.15 -43.61
C ASP A 812 29.42 53.99 -42.32
N GLY A 813 28.31 54.11 -41.57
CA GLY A 813 28.23 54.78 -40.27
C GLY A 813 28.86 54.04 -39.08
N ILE A 814 29.24 52.76 -39.22
CA ILE A 814 29.85 51.96 -38.13
C ILE A 814 31.34 52.32 -37.98
N PRO A 815 31.91 52.44 -36.76
CA PRO A 815 33.34 52.66 -36.55
C PRO A 815 34.19 51.56 -37.21
N ALA A 816 35.40 51.92 -37.68
CA ALA A 816 36.24 51.03 -38.49
C ALA A 816 36.83 49.87 -37.66
N THR A 817 36.12 48.74 -37.63
CA THR A 817 36.55 47.47 -37.02
C THR A 817 36.76 46.39 -38.10
N ASP A 818 37.45 45.29 -37.77
CA ASP A 818 37.59 44.14 -38.70
C ASP A 818 36.23 43.50 -39.07
N GLU A 819 35.23 43.64 -38.19
CA GLU A 819 33.85 43.21 -38.43
C GLU A 819 33.17 44.04 -39.53
N LYS A 820 33.43 45.36 -39.59
CA LYS A 820 32.96 46.23 -40.69
C LYS A 820 33.47 45.75 -42.04
N ARG A 821 34.74 45.31 -42.12
CA ARG A 821 35.31 44.75 -43.35
C ARG A 821 34.61 43.46 -43.78
N GLN A 822 34.25 42.60 -42.84
CA GLN A 822 33.52 41.36 -43.13
C GLN A 822 32.09 41.64 -43.62
N LEU A 823 31.37 42.59 -43.00
CA LEU A 823 30.03 43.00 -43.41
C LEU A 823 30.01 43.59 -44.84
N VAL A 824 30.98 44.46 -45.16
CA VAL A 824 31.13 45.05 -46.52
C VAL A 824 31.43 43.98 -47.56
N ASN A 825 32.23 42.96 -47.22
CA ASN A 825 32.55 41.87 -48.14
C ASN A 825 31.34 40.97 -48.42
N GLU A 826 30.53 40.65 -47.41
CA GLU A 826 29.28 39.88 -47.60
C GLU A 826 28.24 40.65 -48.42
N LEU A 827 28.07 41.97 -48.20
CA LEU A 827 27.14 42.76 -49.01
C LEU A 827 27.50 42.76 -50.49
N LYS A 828 28.81 42.87 -50.80
CA LYS A 828 29.33 42.78 -52.18
C LYS A 828 29.06 41.42 -52.81
N LEU A 829 29.10 40.33 -52.03
CA LEU A 829 28.83 38.97 -52.52
C LEU A 829 27.34 38.76 -52.84
N VAL A 830 26.42 39.39 -52.11
CA VAL A 830 24.97 39.28 -52.37
C VAL A 830 24.60 39.92 -53.72
N VAL A 831 25.25 41.02 -54.12
CA VAL A 831 25.03 41.68 -55.44
C VAL A 831 25.39 40.76 -56.63
N VAL A 832 26.31 39.82 -56.44
CA VAL A 832 26.78 38.91 -57.51
C VAL A 832 25.80 37.75 -57.74
N HIS A 833 24.88 37.48 -56.81
CA HIS A 833 23.96 36.33 -56.83
C HIS A 833 22.49 36.67 -56.51
N ALA A 834 22.09 37.95 -56.59
CA ALA A 834 20.72 38.42 -56.37
C ALA A 834 19.84 38.31 -57.63
#